data_AF-A0A2M7A3Y9-F1
#
_entry.id   AF-A0A2M7A3Y9-F1
#
_cell.length_a   1.000
_cell.length_b   1.000
_cell.length_c   1.000
_cell.angle_alpha   90.00
_cell.angle_beta   90.00
_cell.angle_gamma   90.00
#
_symmetry.space_group_name_H-M   'P 1'
#
loop_
_entity.id
_entity.type
_entity.pdbx_description
1 polymer ?
#
loop_
_entity_poly.entity_id
_entity_poly.type
_entity_poly.pdbx_seq_one_letter_code
_entity_poly.pdbx_strand_id
1 'polypeptide(L)'
;MRINRCYAFATVVVLCACMLPAESSAESAAAPMNLLLNPEFRFHSFTNSRTGKAESFRSGSVACWNEEKYGDAEAYRSSRIAAFRPRFPIEGVVVLHPGKNIHQFSLLAETGLDHGDRASLSVFGHQFSPDSLCASLHLMQLDSAAGEWSPGDFGQEDKRTFPKHSRGELVRGRTWSATSGSETDFELRIENAEITGAFTEDPAKSTNQQNTIGLLIEFTNTSADKDVWIYSPCLARGAAAANLLPEARSMPNYYRGIPRTIQKLWRGDPLHIIVMGSSIDRGSANPPQYLYDEDPKSPTYKQPIAGGEFDGVKVGHTEWNDYIGWWQHYFMYGGRLRRALMQKFDYPINKLLLNTMACDGSSISEAHSAFAEYASLSLPPDANLNGHRTGKTWQELYPEVFSRPGGPRPDLVIFGSGANEKVDGADEIALFEGAIRWFQRHYPGTEFLFCMFQNRESYTPNAGHLAELALRYQIPVIDFGRILSLTTRYCNSYALVPRDGHPQAAAHYLWAQQLESAFDVADPVESGLAQLHLPERVNDYTLGWEGDIQTYTGPSPRIRNGVAFILDDTTVNLWATCKGELVGIRIDGKEHRGSRRKLMPGRDLRNSVFATGKLALGDRHIVEVTGTEAMLMAVDSKVVPGRQWVGVDSTRWSLGNLKPQAFRSEWGAPYGSTQVTIPAGQSVAIEVVGTDFSVAYLDQPNGGSLEVDIDGQKRLAQPTNVPFEDAAGNNLFMENRKALPRVPFGLHRLRVRATDGRVALLGVFTYDTRSNRSNERRVTGFANPGDTLTLSPAFAARPVVLCTDALQALPTDVTTTTIQFSGTGLGGYEVVGE
;
A
#
# COMPACT_ATOMS: atom_id res chain seq x y z
N MET A 1 -46.60 -42.66 -25.20
CA MET A 1 -47.51 -43.72 -25.68
C MET A 1 -46.71 -45.03 -25.70
N ARG A 2 -47.17 -46.03 -24.92
CA ARG A 2 -46.96 -47.50 -24.95
C ARG A 2 -45.73 -48.06 -25.73
N ILE A 3 -44.74 -48.75 -25.13
CA ILE A 3 -44.71 -50.07 -24.43
C ILE A 3 -44.17 -51.22 -25.34
N ASN A 4 -43.16 -51.95 -24.80
CA ASN A 4 -42.79 -53.38 -24.98
C ASN A 4 -42.02 -53.86 -26.25
N ARG A 5 -41.11 -54.85 -26.23
CA ARG A 5 -40.61 -55.79 -25.18
C ARG A 5 -39.40 -56.62 -25.68
N CYS A 6 -38.58 -57.02 -24.70
CA CYS A 6 -37.90 -58.33 -24.48
C CYS A 6 -36.91 -58.90 -25.52
N TYR A 7 -35.72 -59.28 -25.06
CA TYR A 7 -35.45 -60.65 -24.60
C TYR A 7 -34.43 -60.68 -23.45
N ALA A 8 -34.65 -61.58 -22.51
CA ALA A 8 -33.85 -61.84 -21.32
C ALA A 8 -33.11 -63.18 -21.48
N PHE A 9 -31.94 -63.32 -20.85
CA PHE A 9 -31.53 -64.58 -20.24
C PHE A 9 -30.64 -64.29 -19.03
N ALA A 10 -30.98 -64.94 -17.91
CA ALA A 10 -30.39 -64.79 -16.60
C ALA A 10 -29.17 -65.71 -16.43
N THR A 11 -28.19 -65.28 -15.63
CA THR A 11 -27.38 -66.19 -14.80
C THR A 11 -27.00 -65.46 -13.52
N VAL A 12 -27.44 -66.02 -12.39
CA VAL A 12 -27.18 -65.59 -11.03
C VAL A 12 -25.82 -66.16 -10.60
N VAL A 13 -24.91 -65.31 -10.13
CA VAL A 13 -23.76 -65.73 -9.32
C VAL A 13 -23.66 -64.84 -8.08
N VAL A 14 -23.53 -65.54 -6.95
CA VAL A 14 -23.51 -65.13 -5.55
C VAL A 14 -22.37 -64.15 -5.25
N LEU A 15 -22.70 -63.01 -4.65
CA LEU A 15 -21.75 -62.03 -4.11
C LEU A 15 -21.44 -62.42 -2.65
N CYS A 16 -20.37 -63.20 -2.45
CA CYS A 16 -19.77 -63.40 -1.13
C CYS A 16 -18.80 -62.27 -0.83
N ALA A 17 -18.99 -61.65 0.34
CA ALA A 17 -18.14 -60.65 0.93
C ALA A 17 -16.72 -61.20 1.21
N CYS A 18 -15.71 -60.54 0.64
CA CYS A 18 -14.34 -60.58 1.15
C CYS A 18 -14.01 -59.17 1.64
N MET A 19 -14.02 -58.99 2.96
CA MET A 19 -13.34 -57.90 3.62
C MET A 19 -11.83 -58.06 3.37
N LEU A 20 -11.27 -57.22 2.50
CA LEU A 20 -9.85 -56.94 2.46
C LEU A 20 -9.60 -55.65 3.24
N PRO A 21 -8.56 -55.59 4.09
CA PRO A 21 -8.24 -54.38 4.84
C PRO A 21 -7.89 -53.27 3.84
N ALA A 22 -8.45 -52.08 4.07
CA ALA A 22 -8.03 -50.88 3.39
C ALA A 22 -6.51 -50.73 3.55
N GLU A 23 -5.78 -50.84 2.44
CA GLU A 23 -4.41 -50.38 2.39
C GLU A 23 -4.42 -48.93 2.86
N SER A 24 -3.72 -48.70 3.98
CA SER A 24 -3.39 -47.39 4.47
C SER A 24 -2.90 -46.56 3.28
N SER A 25 -3.59 -45.45 3.00
CA SER A 25 -3.07 -44.37 2.19
C SER A 25 -1.72 -43.97 2.79
N ALA A 26 -0.64 -44.52 2.24
CA ALA A 26 0.70 -44.02 2.47
C ALA A 26 0.65 -42.53 2.11
N GLU A 27 1.04 -41.68 3.06
CA GLU A 27 1.39 -40.30 2.75
C GLU A 27 2.26 -40.33 1.50
N SER A 28 1.79 -39.69 0.42
CA SER A 28 2.61 -39.42 -0.74
C SER A 28 3.81 -38.62 -0.25
N ALA A 29 4.93 -39.29 0.01
CA ALA A 29 6.18 -38.64 0.37
C ALA A 29 6.50 -37.64 -0.73
N ALA A 30 6.45 -36.35 -0.39
CA ALA A 30 6.77 -35.28 -1.32
C ALA A 30 8.14 -35.57 -1.98
N ALA A 31 8.27 -35.27 -3.27
CA ALA A 31 9.52 -35.46 -3.98
C ALA A 31 10.66 -34.72 -3.25
N PRO A 32 11.88 -35.28 -3.20
CA PRO A 32 13.00 -34.64 -2.52
C PRO A 32 13.36 -33.31 -3.22
N MET A 33 13.31 -32.22 -2.46
CA MET A 33 13.48 -30.83 -2.92
C MET A 33 14.64 -30.16 -2.17
N ASN A 34 15.40 -29.32 -2.86
CA ASN A 34 16.35 -28.40 -2.27
C ASN A 34 15.60 -27.24 -1.58
N LEU A 35 15.79 -27.13 -0.27
CA LEU A 35 15.09 -26.15 0.59
C LEU A 35 15.70 -24.75 0.53
N LEU A 36 16.75 -24.54 -0.28
CA LEU A 36 17.33 -23.22 -0.56
C LEU A 36 16.62 -22.53 -1.74
N LEU A 37 16.60 -21.20 -1.70
CA LEU A 37 16.29 -20.36 -2.86
C LEU A 37 17.55 -20.15 -3.71
N ASN A 38 17.39 -20.22 -5.02
CA ASN A 38 18.46 -19.98 -6.00
C ASN A 38 19.78 -20.76 -5.75
N PRO A 39 19.75 -22.09 -5.55
CA PRO A 39 20.97 -22.89 -5.36
C PRO A 39 21.86 -22.97 -6.61
N GLU A 40 21.34 -22.55 -7.76
CA GLU A 40 22.08 -22.49 -9.03
C GLU A 40 22.88 -21.18 -9.20
N PHE A 41 22.72 -20.24 -8.26
CA PHE A 41 23.34 -18.91 -8.31
C PHE A 41 23.06 -18.18 -9.62
N ARG A 42 21.81 -18.23 -10.08
CA ARG A 42 21.34 -17.40 -11.20
C ARG A 42 21.31 -15.94 -10.77
N PHE A 43 21.68 -15.03 -11.66
CA PHE A 43 21.71 -13.60 -11.36
C PHE A 43 21.52 -12.76 -12.61
N HIS A 44 21.03 -11.53 -12.41
CA HIS A 44 21.09 -10.49 -13.42
C HIS A 44 22.27 -9.56 -13.12
N SER A 45 23.02 -9.15 -14.14
CA SER A 45 24.13 -8.21 -13.98
C SER A 45 23.63 -6.78 -14.14
N PHE A 46 23.67 -5.97 -13.09
CA PHE A 46 23.24 -4.55 -13.13
C PHE A 46 24.33 -3.61 -13.68
N THR A 47 25.59 -4.01 -13.59
CA THR A 47 26.75 -3.19 -13.98
C THR A 47 26.71 -2.77 -15.45
N ASN A 48 26.16 -3.61 -16.33
CA ASN A 48 25.98 -3.27 -17.74
C ASN A 48 25.12 -2.02 -17.96
N SER A 49 24.02 -1.90 -17.20
CA SER A 49 23.03 -0.84 -17.31
C SER A 49 23.55 0.47 -16.74
N ARG A 50 24.46 0.39 -15.76
CA ARG A 50 25.10 1.57 -15.13
C ARG A 50 26.27 2.11 -15.92
N THR A 51 27.07 1.21 -16.48
CA THR A 51 28.34 1.58 -17.13
C THR A 51 28.22 1.67 -18.66
N GLY A 52 27.13 1.16 -19.25
CA GLY A 52 26.97 1.03 -20.69
C GLY A 52 27.83 -0.07 -21.32
N LYS A 53 28.53 -0.88 -20.51
CA LYS A 53 29.37 -1.99 -20.99
C LYS A 53 28.55 -3.25 -21.19
N ALA A 54 28.93 -4.10 -22.15
CA ALA A 54 28.26 -5.38 -22.42
C ALA A 54 28.58 -6.50 -21.42
N GLU A 55 29.28 -6.23 -20.32
CA GLU A 55 29.63 -7.22 -19.30
C GLU A 55 28.36 -7.71 -18.59
N SER A 56 27.94 -8.95 -18.87
CA SER A 56 26.74 -9.56 -18.27
C SER A 56 27.02 -10.89 -17.56
N PHE A 57 28.29 -11.22 -17.33
CA PHE A 57 28.70 -12.53 -16.84
C PHE A 57 29.08 -12.56 -15.35
N ARG A 58 28.96 -11.43 -14.66
CA ARG A 58 29.17 -11.32 -13.21
C ARG A 58 28.24 -10.30 -12.55
N SER A 59 27.98 -10.46 -11.26
CA SER A 59 27.31 -9.47 -10.41
C SER A 59 27.98 -9.44 -9.04
N GLY A 60 28.17 -8.27 -8.45
CA GLY A 60 28.57 -8.12 -7.05
C GLY A 60 27.43 -8.33 -6.06
N SER A 61 26.31 -8.90 -6.52
CA SER A 61 25.24 -9.35 -5.64
C SER A 61 24.79 -10.75 -6.00
N VAL A 62 24.47 -11.56 -4.99
CA VAL A 62 23.97 -12.92 -5.18
C VAL A 62 22.46 -12.96 -4.91
N ALA A 63 21.64 -13.08 -5.96
CA ALA A 63 20.17 -13.02 -5.84
C ALA A 63 19.64 -14.08 -4.86
N CYS A 64 18.71 -13.70 -3.96
CA CYS A 64 18.16 -14.52 -2.87
C CYS A 64 19.18 -14.91 -1.76
N TRP A 65 20.39 -14.37 -1.80
CA TRP A 65 21.40 -14.51 -0.75
C TRP A 65 21.76 -13.12 -0.22
N ASN A 66 22.11 -13.05 1.05
CA ASN A 66 22.43 -11.82 1.74
C ASN A 66 23.93 -11.75 2.02
N GLU A 67 24.45 -10.53 1.90
CA GLU A 67 25.86 -10.18 2.08
C GLU A 67 25.95 -8.85 2.85
N GLU A 68 27.08 -8.60 3.50
CA GLU A 68 27.24 -7.38 4.30
C GLU A 68 27.37 -6.14 3.42
N LYS A 69 28.05 -6.25 2.28
CA LYS A 69 28.27 -5.18 1.30
C LYS A 69 28.27 -5.74 -0.11
N TYR A 70 27.85 -4.92 -1.06
CA TYR A 70 27.96 -5.25 -2.48
C TYR A 70 29.41 -5.61 -2.83
N GLY A 71 29.59 -6.76 -3.49
CA GLY A 71 30.89 -7.26 -3.91
C GLY A 71 31.71 -7.88 -2.78
N ASP A 72 31.14 -8.13 -1.60
CA ASP A 72 31.77 -9.05 -0.61
C ASP A 72 31.72 -10.50 -1.13
N ALA A 73 30.73 -10.79 -1.97
CA ALA A 73 30.70 -11.95 -2.85
C ALA A 73 30.34 -11.52 -4.28
N GLU A 74 30.75 -12.33 -5.26
CA GLU A 74 30.35 -12.09 -6.64
C GLU A 74 29.81 -13.39 -7.27
N ALA A 75 28.67 -13.30 -7.94
CA ALA A 75 28.13 -14.37 -8.74
C ALA A 75 28.72 -14.31 -10.16
N TYR A 76 29.16 -15.46 -10.70
CA TYR A 76 29.73 -15.60 -12.04
C TYR A 76 28.99 -16.66 -12.85
N ARG A 77 28.82 -16.42 -14.16
CA ARG A 77 28.41 -17.48 -15.09
C ARG A 77 29.51 -18.51 -15.17
N SER A 78 29.19 -19.79 -14.96
CA SER A 78 30.17 -20.87 -14.86
C SER A 78 31.11 -20.97 -16.07
N SER A 79 30.57 -20.70 -17.27
CA SER A 79 31.31 -20.67 -18.55
C SER A 79 32.43 -19.63 -18.63
N ARG A 80 32.52 -18.67 -17.70
CA ARG A 80 33.54 -17.62 -17.67
C ARG A 80 34.62 -17.82 -16.60
N ILE A 81 34.55 -18.89 -15.83
CA ILE A 81 35.55 -19.20 -14.82
C ILE A 81 36.75 -19.86 -15.49
N ALA A 82 37.95 -19.34 -15.22
CA ALA A 82 39.22 -19.96 -15.62
C ALA A 82 39.99 -20.55 -14.43
N ALA A 83 39.60 -20.22 -13.20
CA ALA A 83 40.30 -20.57 -11.97
C ALA A 83 40.25 -22.08 -11.66
N PHE A 84 39.13 -22.75 -11.96
CA PHE A 84 38.93 -24.18 -11.77
C PHE A 84 37.85 -24.69 -12.73
N ARG A 85 37.65 -26.02 -12.78
CA ARG A 85 36.58 -26.64 -13.55
C ARG A 85 35.56 -27.27 -12.59
N PRO A 86 34.29 -26.85 -12.60
CA PRO A 86 33.25 -27.49 -11.79
C PRO A 86 33.17 -29.00 -12.07
N ARG A 87 32.96 -29.79 -11.02
CA ARG A 87 32.88 -31.27 -11.09
C ARG A 87 31.77 -31.78 -12.02
N PHE A 88 30.74 -30.97 -12.24
CA PHE A 88 29.61 -31.24 -13.14
C PHE A 88 29.10 -29.93 -13.74
N PRO A 89 28.32 -29.97 -14.84
CA PRO A 89 27.73 -28.76 -15.42
C PRO A 89 26.84 -28.02 -14.43
N ILE A 90 27.02 -26.71 -14.36
CA ILE A 90 26.29 -25.79 -13.48
C ILE A 90 26.08 -24.46 -14.20
N GLU A 91 25.11 -23.66 -13.76
CA GLU A 91 24.84 -22.34 -14.35
C GLU A 91 25.72 -21.25 -13.77
N GLY A 92 25.70 -21.07 -12.44
CA GLY A 92 26.44 -20.06 -11.72
C GLY A 92 27.40 -20.62 -10.68
N VAL A 93 28.38 -19.80 -10.31
CA VAL A 93 29.22 -19.99 -9.11
C VAL A 93 29.25 -18.68 -8.33
N VAL A 94 29.56 -18.77 -7.05
CA VAL A 94 29.87 -17.60 -6.23
C VAL A 94 31.34 -17.65 -5.83
N VAL A 95 32.01 -16.51 -5.94
CA VAL A 95 33.29 -16.27 -5.27
C VAL A 95 33.04 -15.52 -3.97
N LEU A 96 33.64 -16.00 -2.89
CA LEU A 96 33.64 -15.37 -1.58
C LEU A 96 35.03 -14.79 -1.33
N HIS A 97 35.10 -13.50 -1.07
CA HIS A 97 36.38 -12.84 -0.78
C HIS A 97 36.89 -13.12 0.64
N PRO A 98 38.19 -12.96 0.91
CA PRO A 98 38.78 -13.24 2.23
C PRO A 98 38.03 -12.57 3.37
N GLY A 99 37.66 -13.35 4.39
CA GLY A 99 36.93 -12.88 5.56
C GLY A 99 35.46 -12.53 5.31
N LYS A 100 34.92 -12.80 4.12
CA LYS A 100 33.54 -12.49 3.74
C LYS A 100 32.62 -13.69 3.83
N ASN A 101 31.33 -13.43 3.90
CA ASN A 101 30.30 -14.46 3.97
C ASN A 101 29.11 -14.12 3.07
N ILE A 102 28.38 -15.16 2.69
CA ILE A 102 27.00 -15.05 2.22
C ILE A 102 26.12 -15.92 3.09
N HIS A 103 24.85 -15.55 3.21
CA HIS A 103 23.90 -16.35 3.96
C HIS A 103 22.48 -16.30 3.39
N GLN A 104 21.69 -17.31 3.73
CA GLN A 104 20.26 -17.36 3.45
C GLN A 104 19.50 -17.76 4.71
N PHE A 105 18.58 -16.90 5.12
CA PHE A 105 17.65 -17.17 6.21
C PHE A 105 16.34 -17.73 5.62
N SER A 106 15.72 -18.67 6.33
CA SER A 106 14.37 -19.14 6.00
C SER A 106 13.64 -19.58 7.25
N LEU A 107 12.35 -19.27 7.30
CA LEU A 107 11.46 -19.78 8.35
C LEU A 107 11.20 -21.27 8.15
N LEU A 108 10.97 -21.96 9.27
CA LEU A 108 10.53 -23.36 9.26
C LEU A 108 9.27 -23.51 8.40
N ALA A 109 8.33 -22.56 8.54
CA ALA A 109 7.10 -22.48 7.75
C ALA A 109 7.33 -22.38 6.23
N GLU A 110 8.42 -21.74 5.77
CA GLU A 110 8.74 -21.60 4.34
C GLU A 110 9.41 -22.87 3.78
N THR A 111 10.18 -23.57 4.61
CA THR A 111 10.84 -24.84 4.26
C THR A 111 9.96 -26.08 4.49
N GLY A 112 8.81 -25.91 5.16
CA GLY A 112 7.94 -26.99 5.60
C GLY A 112 8.53 -27.89 6.69
N LEU A 113 9.62 -27.49 7.33
CA LEU A 113 10.28 -28.27 8.39
C LEU A 113 9.59 -28.08 9.75
N ASP A 114 9.60 -29.10 10.59
CA ASP A 114 9.05 -29.05 11.95
C ASP A 114 10.12 -29.32 13.04
N HIS A 115 9.80 -29.03 14.30
CA HIS A 115 10.64 -29.46 15.42
C HIS A 115 10.75 -30.98 15.45
N GLY A 116 11.98 -31.51 15.58
CA GLY A 116 12.29 -32.93 15.51
C GLY A 116 12.72 -33.41 14.13
N ASP A 117 12.46 -32.64 13.07
CA ASP A 117 13.00 -32.93 11.74
C ASP A 117 14.54 -32.84 11.72
N ARG A 118 15.12 -33.45 10.69
CA ARG A 118 16.54 -33.33 10.37
C ARG A 118 16.71 -32.54 9.08
N ALA A 119 17.75 -31.72 9.04
CA ALA A 119 18.23 -31.08 7.83
C ALA A 119 19.70 -31.45 7.61
N SER A 120 20.10 -31.54 6.34
CA SER A 120 21.49 -31.78 5.96
C SER A 120 21.86 -30.86 4.81
N LEU A 121 23.07 -30.30 4.87
CA LEU A 121 23.60 -29.34 3.91
C LEU A 121 24.75 -29.99 3.14
N SER A 122 24.80 -29.76 1.83
CA SER A 122 26.02 -29.95 1.05
C SER A 122 26.35 -28.72 0.23
N VAL A 123 27.62 -28.56 -0.11
CA VAL A 123 28.09 -27.56 -1.07
C VAL A 123 29.36 -28.04 -1.75
N PHE A 124 29.52 -27.73 -3.03
CA PHE A 124 30.75 -27.97 -3.76
C PHE A 124 31.54 -26.68 -3.90
N GLY A 125 32.85 -26.80 -4.09
CA GLY A 125 33.66 -25.62 -4.31
C GLY A 125 35.11 -25.92 -4.63
N HIS A 126 35.89 -24.85 -4.74
CA HIS A 126 37.32 -24.85 -4.99
C HIS A 126 37.99 -23.79 -4.12
N GLN A 127 39.19 -24.09 -3.64
CA GLN A 127 39.97 -23.18 -2.80
C GLN A 127 41.46 -23.27 -3.08
N PHE A 128 42.15 -22.16 -2.85
CA PHE A 128 43.60 -22.02 -3.05
C PHE A 128 44.40 -22.00 -1.74
N SER A 129 43.72 -22.19 -0.62
CA SER A 129 44.33 -22.38 0.70
C SER A 129 43.54 -23.48 1.42
N PRO A 130 44.17 -24.31 2.27
CA PRO A 130 43.44 -25.31 3.02
C PRO A 130 42.44 -24.63 3.97
N ASP A 131 41.41 -25.37 4.39
CA ASP A 131 40.49 -24.94 5.45
C ASP A 131 39.84 -23.56 5.24
N SER A 132 39.63 -23.16 3.97
CA SER A 132 39.23 -21.80 3.61
C SER A 132 37.72 -21.57 3.52
N LEU A 133 36.91 -22.62 3.32
CA LEU A 133 35.45 -22.51 3.46
C LEU A 133 34.99 -23.10 4.79
N CYS A 134 34.25 -22.31 5.55
CA CYS A 134 33.40 -22.80 6.64
C CYS A 134 31.93 -22.71 6.20
N ALA A 135 31.26 -23.86 6.08
CA ALA A 135 29.80 -23.89 5.95
C ALA A 135 29.18 -24.09 7.32
N SER A 136 28.11 -23.35 7.61
CA SER A 136 27.38 -23.44 8.86
C SER A 136 25.87 -23.51 8.62
N LEU A 137 25.21 -24.32 9.44
CA LEU A 137 23.75 -24.37 9.58
C LEU A 137 23.42 -23.98 11.01
N HIS A 138 22.73 -22.86 11.18
CA HIS A 138 22.29 -22.36 12.48
C HIS A 138 20.78 -22.53 12.65
N LEU A 139 20.34 -22.98 13.83
CA LEU A 139 18.97 -22.76 14.25
C LEU A 139 18.78 -21.29 14.60
N MET A 140 17.74 -20.66 14.07
CA MET A 140 17.37 -19.28 14.40
C MET A 140 16.21 -19.28 15.39
N GLN A 141 16.41 -18.60 16.51
CA GLN A 141 15.50 -18.63 17.65
C GLN A 141 15.06 -17.21 18.02
N LEU A 142 13.88 -17.08 18.61
CA LEU A 142 13.54 -15.88 19.38
C LEU A 142 14.34 -15.88 20.69
N ASP A 143 14.60 -14.70 21.27
CA ASP A 143 15.12 -14.67 22.65
C ASP A 143 14.13 -15.43 23.55
N SER A 144 14.66 -16.27 24.41
CA SER A 144 13.88 -17.13 25.29
C SER A 144 14.55 -17.19 26.66
N ALA A 145 15.13 -16.10 27.15
CA ALA A 145 15.59 -16.06 28.53
C ALA A 145 14.39 -15.95 29.49
N ALA A 146 14.37 -16.73 30.58
CA ALA A 146 13.35 -16.65 31.62
C ALA A 146 13.49 -15.36 32.47
N GLY A 147 12.35 -14.78 32.84
CA GLY A 147 12.24 -13.61 33.72
C GLY A 147 11.89 -12.33 32.99
N GLU A 148 12.07 -11.21 33.67
CA GLU A 148 11.67 -9.87 33.20
C GLU A 148 12.87 -8.93 33.11
N TRP A 149 12.70 -7.83 32.41
CA TRP A 149 13.70 -6.76 32.28
C TRP A 149 13.04 -5.42 32.02
N SER A 150 13.74 -4.31 32.30
CA SER A 150 13.33 -2.97 31.88
C SER A 150 14.47 -2.27 31.11
N PRO A 151 14.18 -1.53 30.02
CA PRO A 151 15.17 -0.63 29.43
C PRO A 151 15.71 0.39 30.45
N GLY A 152 14.89 0.74 31.44
CA GLY A 152 15.24 1.65 32.52
C GLY A 152 16.41 1.18 33.39
N ASP A 153 16.62 -0.13 33.50
CA ASP A 153 17.75 -0.74 34.23
C ASP A 153 19.10 -0.42 33.56
N PHE A 154 19.06 -0.03 32.28
CA PHE A 154 20.23 0.29 31.44
C PHE A 154 20.28 1.77 31.06
N GLY A 155 19.62 2.64 31.82
CA GLY A 155 19.66 4.09 31.62
C GLY A 155 18.80 4.61 30.47
N GLN A 156 17.98 3.77 29.82
CA GLN A 156 17.05 4.20 28.77
C GLN A 156 15.84 4.94 29.35
N GLU A 157 15.15 5.71 28.52
CA GLU A 157 13.98 6.52 28.94
C GLU A 157 12.77 5.66 29.32
N ASP A 158 12.51 4.58 28.58
CA ASP A 158 11.38 3.68 28.88
C ASP A 158 11.61 2.87 30.17
N LYS A 159 10.67 2.99 31.11
CA LYS A 159 10.72 2.32 32.44
C LYS A 159 9.74 1.16 32.56
N ARG A 160 9.04 0.79 31.49
CA ARG A 160 8.14 -0.37 31.48
C ARG A 160 8.94 -1.66 31.66
N THR A 161 8.28 -2.67 32.22
CA THR A 161 8.84 -4.02 32.40
C THR A 161 8.30 -4.93 31.31
N PHE A 162 9.19 -5.74 30.74
CA PHE A 162 8.86 -6.69 29.67
C PHE A 162 9.38 -8.09 29.99
N PRO A 163 8.76 -9.16 29.49
CA PRO A 163 9.34 -10.49 29.57
C PRO A 163 10.65 -10.54 28.77
N LYS A 164 11.66 -11.28 29.22
CA LYS A 164 12.97 -11.31 28.55
C LYS A 164 12.96 -11.92 27.14
N HIS A 165 11.93 -12.68 26.76
CA HIS A 165 11.75 -13.14 25.38
C HIS A 165 11.49 -12.01 24.38
N SER A 166 11.41 -10.77 24.84
CA SER A 166 11.11 -9.59 24.03
C SER A 166 12.33 -8.75 23.65
N ARG A 167 13.54 -9.28 23.81
CA ARG A 167 14.80 -8.51 23.65
C ARG A 167 15.47 -8.73 22.31
N GLY A 168 15.52 -7.65 21.53
CA GLY A 168 16.34 -7.58 20.32
C GLY A 168 15.86 -8.53 19.22
N GLU A 169 16.79 -8.88 18.32
CA GLU A 169 16.50 -9.66 17.12
C GLU A 169 16.59 -11.17 17.37
N LEU A 170 16.46 -11.95 16.28
CA LEU A 170 16.67 -13.39 16.30
C LEU A 170 18.08 -13.72 16.79
N VAL A 171 18.18 -14.78 17.57
CA VAL A 171 19.44 -15.29 18.13
C VAL A 171 19.85 -16.59 17.45
N ARG A 172 21.16 -16.73 17.19
CA ARG A 172 21.74 -17.98 16.68
C ARG A 172 21.74 -19.00 17.81
N GLY A 173 21.00 -20.08 17.64
CA GLY A 173 20.96 -21.23 18.53
C GLY A 173 22.05 -22.24 18.21
N ARG A 174 21.69 -23.53 18.28
CA ARG A 174 22.62 -24.62 17.94
C ARG A 174 23.14 -24.47 16.50
N THR A 175 24.45 -24.66 16.35
CA THR A 175 25.15 -24.56 15.07
C THR A 175 25.81 -25.89 14.75
N TRP A 176 25.70 -26.33 13.51
CA TRP A 176 26.55 -27.35 12.92
C TRP A 176 27.43 -26.66 11.88
N SER A 177 28.70 -27.03 11.84
CA SER A 177 29.64 -26.48 10.88
C SER A 177 30.52 -27.59 10.32
N ALA A 178 31.00 -27.36 9.11
CA ALA A 178 32.03 -28.17 8.49
C ALA A 178 33.03 -27.24 7.81
N THR A 179 34.29 -27.62 7.83
CA THR A 179 35.38 -26.89 7.18
C THR A 179 35.92 -27.72 6.01
N SER A 180 36.13 -27.06 4.88
CA SER A 180 36.76 -27.65 3.69
C SER A 180 38.17 -28.17 3.97
N GLY A 181 38.68 -29.14 3.22
CA GLY A 181 40.00 -29.73 3.45
C GLY A 181 41.17 -29.04 2.73
N SER A 182 41.92 -29.80 1.95
CA SER A 182 43.12 -29.36 1.22
C SER A 182 42.85 -28.34 0.10
N GLU A 183 43.91 -27.71 -0.42
CA GLU A 183 43.92 -26.80 -1.59
C GLU A 183 43.49 -27.50 -2.90
N THR A 184 42.19 -27.75 -3.07
CA THR A 184 41.64 -28.44 -4.25
C THR A 184 40.11 -28.29 -4.31
N ASP A 185 39.49 -28.95 -5.27
CA ASP A 185 38.04 -29.11 -5.35
C ASP A 185 37.52 -29.92 -4.16
N PHE A 186 36.46 -29.45 -3.51
CA PHE A 186 35.85 -30.13 -2.37
C PHE A 186 34.35 -30.37 -2.56
N GLU A 187 33.86 -31.29 -1.74
CA GLU A 187 32.44 -31.40 -1.40
C GLU A 187 32.39 -31.35 0.13
N LEU A 188 31.65 -30.39 0.65
CA LEU A 188 31.50 -30.19 2.08
C LEU A 188 30.09 -30.60 2.48
N ARG A 189 29.97 -31.35 3.59
CA ARG A 189 28.69 -31.87 4.09
C ARG A 189 28.52 -31.58 5.56
N ILE A 190 27.29 -31.21 5.92
CA ILE A 190 26.77 -31.19 7.28
C ILE A 190 25.61 -32.16 7.29
N GLU A 191 25.67 -33.17 8.15
CA GLU A 191 24.67 -34.23 8.22
C GLU A 191 23.93 -34.20 9.56
N ASN A 192 22.68 -34.64 9.53
CA ASN A 192 21.88 -34.93 10.71
C ASN A 192 21.70 -33.73 11.68
N ALA A 193 21.55 -32.52 11.13
CA ALA A 193 21.24 -31.33 11.93
C ALA A 193 19.80 -31.40 12.44
N GLU A 194 19.63 -31.60 13.75
CA GLU A 194 18.31 -31.66 14.39
C GLU A 194 17.69 -30.30 14.56
N ILE A 195 16.44 -30.14 14.14
CA ILE A 195 15.69 -28.92 14.39
C ILE A 195 15.07 -29.04 15.78
N THR A 196 15.82 -28.62 16.80
CA THR A 196 15.33 -28.63 18.18
C THR A 196 14.47 -27.40 18.43
N GLY A 197 13.34 -27.58 19.10
CA GLY A 197 12.48 -26.48 19.52
C GLY A 197 11.44 -26.92 20.54
N ALA A 198 11.05 -25.99 21.39
CA ALA A 198 9.98 -26.15 22.36
C ALA A 198 9.53 -24.75 22.81
N PHE A 199 8.25 -24.60 23.15
CA PHE A 199 7.75 -23.37 23.73
C PHE A 199 6.53 -23.64 24.62
N THR A 200 6.24 -22.65 25.47
CA THR A 200 5.00 -22.56 26.23
C THR A 200 4.36 -21.24 25.83
N GLU A 201 3.13 -21.31 25.35
CA GLU A 201 2.36 -20.12 24.99
C GLU A 201 1.94 -19.39 26.28
N ASP A 202 2.59 -18.28 26.58
CA ASP A 202 2.23 -17.42 27.73
C ASP A 202 2.59 -15.95 27.43
N PRO A 203 1.64 -15.01 27.56
CA PRO A 203 1.86 -13.60 27.28
C PRO A 203 2.70 -12.84 28.32
N ALA A 204 2.84 -13.38 29.53
CA ALA A 204 3.51 -12.71 30.64
C ALA A 204 4.79 -13.44 31.06
N LYS A 205 4.89 -14.75 30.79
CA LYS A 205 6.01 -15.57 31.24
C LYS A 205 6.89 -15.96 30.07
N SER A 206 8.16 -15.58 30.14
CA SER A 206 9.20 -16.18 29.31
C SER A 206 9.77 -17.43 29.98
N THR A 207 10.15 -18.42 29.16
CA THR A 207 10.77 -19.67 29.59
C THR A 207 12.08 -19.85 28.83
N ASN A 208 12.99 -20.67 29.37
CA ASN A 208 14.26 -21.04 28.70
C ASN A 208 14.09 -22.02 27.52
N GLN A 209 12.87 -22.21 27.01
CA GLN A 209 12.61 -23.16 25.93
C GLN A 209 13.00 -22.55 24.58
N GLN A 210 13.60 -23.37 23.71
CA GLN A 210 14.13 -22.93 22.43
C GLN A 210 13.01 -22.61 21.44
N ASN A 211 12.71 -21.32 21.28
CA ASN A 211 11.73 -20.82 20.31
C ASN A 211 12.33 -20.80 18.89
N THR A 212 12.69 -21.97 18.36
CA THR A 212 13.29 -22.12 17.03
C THR A 212 12.23 -21.92 15.95
N ILE A 213 12.41 -20.88 15.13
CA ILE A 213 11.45 -20.49 14.08
C ILE A 213 12.02 -20.58 12.67
N GLY A 214 13.33 -20.78 12.51
CA GLY A 214 13.95 -20.85 11.20
C GLY A 214 15.36 -21.40 11.20
N LEU A 215 15.97 -21.39 10.02
CA LEU A 215 17.34 -21.81 9.75
C LEU A 215 18.10 -20.66 9.09
N LEU A 216 19.38 -20.52 9.41
CA LEU A 216 20.32 -19.67 8.70
C LEU A 216 21.45 -20.54 8.15
N ILE A 217 21.63 -20.49 6.84
CA ILE A 217 22.69 -21.18 6.13
C ILE A 217 23.74 -20.13 5.80
N GLU A 218 24.98 -20.34 6.24
CA GLU A 218 26.07 -19.38 6.11
C GLU A 218 27.28 -20.06 5.48
N PHE A 219 27.88 -19.40 4.50
CA PHE A 219 29.14 -19.80 3.89
C PHE A 219 30.15 -18.68 4.10
N THR A 220 31.22 -18.96 4.84
CA THR A 220 32.23 -17.97 5.23
C THR A 220 33.59 -18.38 4.66
N ASN A 221 34.24 -17.44 3.98
CA ASN A 221 35.64 -17.58 3.60
C ASN A 221 36.53 -17.22 4.79
N THR A 222 37.17 -18.23 5.37
CA THR A 222 38.08 -18.12 6.52
C THR A 222 39.54 -17.89 6.11
N SER A 223 39.84 -17.85 4.81
CA SER A 223 41.17 -17.50 4.32
C SER A 223 41.53 -16.06 4.65
N ALA A 224 42.82 -15.82 4.90
CA ALA A 224 43.34 -14.48 5.15
C ALA A 224 43.51 -13.66 3.86
N ASP A 225 43.77 -14.31 2.72
CA ASP A 225 44.16 -13.61 1.49
C ASP A 225 43.72 -14.29 0.17
N LYS A 226 43.06 -15.46 0.21
CA LYS A 226 42.59 -16.17 -0.99
C LYS A 226 41.07 -16.22 -1.08
N ASP A 227 40.58 -16.09 -2.31
CA ASP A 227 39.19 -16.33 -2.64
C ASP A 227 38.82 -17.82 -2.52
N VAL A 228 37.56 -18.07 -2.18
CA VAL A 228 36.94 -19.41 -2.21
C VAL A 228 35.77 -19.38 -3.18
N TRP A 229 35.67 -20.39 -4.02
CA TRP A 229 34.60 -20.54 -4.99
C TRP A 229 33.63 -21.62 -4.54
N ILE A 230 32.34 -21.33 -4.54
CA ILE A 230 31.29 -22.29 -4.15
C ILE A 230 30.22 -22.41 -5.24
N TYR A 231 29.62 -23.58 -5.35
CA TYR A 231 28.54 -23.85 -6.29
C TYR A 231 27.65 -25.01 -5.85
N SER A 232 26.41 -25.00 -6.35
CA SER A 232 25.40 -26.03 -6.11
C SER A 232 25.17 -26.36 -4.62
N PRO A 233 24.99 -25.36 -3.71
CA PRO A 233 24.57 -25.66 -2.35
C PRO A 233 23.22 -26.37 -2.32
N CYS A 234 23.05 -27.33 -1.43
CA CYS A 234 21.83 -28.11 -1.30
C CYS A 234 21.47 -28.33 0.16
N LEU A 235 20.31 -27.81 0.58
CA LEU A 235 19.71 -28.11 1.88
C LEU A 235 18.60 -29.13 1.67
N ALA A 236 18.75 -30.31 2.26
CA ALA A 236 17.78 -31.39 2.14
C ALA A 236 17.12 -31.70 3.48
N ARG A 237 15.84 -32.06 3.46
CA ARG A 237 15.19 -32.71 4.60
C ARG A 237 15.76 -34.12 4.77
N GLY A 238 16.18 -34.46 5.98
CA GLY A 238 16.69 -35.78 6.34
C GLY A 238 18.07 -35.74 6.98
N ALA A 239 18.51 -36.90 7.45
CA ALA A 239 19.76 -37.06 8.19
C ALA A 239 21.01 -37.12 7.29
N ALA A 240 20.84 -37.39 5.99
CA ALA A 240 21.95 -37.47 5.04
C ALA A 240 21.91 -36.28 4.08
N ALA A 241 23.09 -35.72 3.79
CA ALA A 241 23.20 -34.65 2.80
C ALA A 241 22.94 -35.21 1.39
N ALA A 242 22.13 -34.49 0.61
CA ALA A 242 21.85 -34.81 -0.79
C ALA A 242 22.46 -33.74 -1.69
N ASN A 243 22.77 -34.11 -2.93
CA ASN A 243 23.29 -33.20 -3.96
C ASN A 243 22.35 -33.17 -5.14
N LEU A 244 22.34 -32.06 -5.88
CA LEU A 244 21.70 -31.95 -7.19
C LEU A 244 20.24 -32.42 -7.17
N LEU A 245 19.51 -32.04 -6.12
CA LEU A 245 18.07 -32.30 -6.08
C LEU A 245 17.39 -31.60 -7.26
N PRO A 246 16.42 -32.26 -7.92
CA PRO A 246 15.88 -31.82 -9.20
C PRO A 246 15.06 -30.53 -9.11
N GLU A 247 14.48 -30.27 -7.95
CA GLU A 247 13.68 -29.08 -7.69
C GLU A 247 14.25 -28.31 -6.49
N ALA A 248 14.14 -26.99 -6.55
CA ALA A 248 14.42 -26.08 -5.44
C ALA A 248 13.16 -25.29 -5.09
N ARG A 249 13.15 -24.62 -3.93
CA ARG A 249 12.09 -23.66 -3.61
C ARG A 249 11.95 -22.61 -4.70
N SER A 250 10.70 -22.32 -5.07
CA SER A 250 10.39 -21.28 -6.05
C SER A 250 10.93 -19.92 -5.61
N MET A 251 11.68 -19.27 -6.50
CA MET A 251 12.12 -17.90 -6.27
C MET A 251 10.93 -16.93 -6.27
N PRO A 252 10.97 -15.88 -5.44
CA PRO A 252 9.97 -14.81 -5.49
C PRO A 252 9.92 -14.15 -6.87
N ASN A 253 8.73 -13.73 -7.30
CA ASN A 253 8.51 -13.04 -8.58
C ASN A 253 7.80 -11.68 -8.43
N TYR A 254 7.72 -11.16 -7.20
CA TYR A 254 7.05 -9.91 -6.86
C TYR A 254 7.64 -8.69 -7.58
N TYR A 255 8.93 -8.72 -7.92
CA TYR A 255 9.63 -7.68 -8.69
C TYR A 255 8.92 -7.36 -10.03
N ARG A 256 8.21 -8.36 -10.60
CA ARG A 256 7.45 -8.19 -11.84
C ARG A 256 6.35 -7.15 -11.68
N GLY A 257 5.77 -6.99 -10.49
CA GLY A 257 4.71 -6.01 -10.21
C GLY A 257 5.22 -4.60 -9.90
N ILE A 258 6.53 -4.39 -9.79
CA ILE A 258 7.17 -3.08 -9.57
C ILE A 258 8.30 -2.81 -10.59
N PRO A 259 8.05 -2.99 -11.90
CA PRO A 259 9.11 -3.02 -12.90
C PRO A 259 9.85 -1.69 -13.06
N ARG A 260 9.20 -0.53 -12.86
CA ARG A 260 9.85 0.78 -12.97
C ARG A 260 10.81 1.02 -11.81
N THR A 261 10.42 0.61 -10.62
CA THR A 261 11.28 0.65 -9.43
C THR A 261 12.52 -0.22 -9.62
N ILE A 262 12.35 -1.45 -10.11
CA ILE A 262 13.46 -2.37 -10.40
C ILE A 262 14.39 -1.82 -11.48
N GLN A 263 13.86 -1.24 -12.56
CA GLN A 263 14.68 -0.60 -13.60
C GLN A 263 15.53 0.56 -13.05
N LYS A 264 15.00 1.36 -12.13
CA LYS A 264 15.75 2.44 -11.48
C LYS A 264 16.89 1.88 -10.63
N LEU A 265 16.60 0.86 -9.81
CA LEU A 265 17.62 0.15 -9.04
C LEU A 265 18.74 -0.38 -9.94
N TRP A 266 18.42 -0.94 -11.10
CA TRP A 266 19.44 -1.42 -12.04
C TRP A 266 20.30 -0.28 -12.60
N ARG A 267 19.69 0.85 -12.95
CA ARG A 267 20.40 2.01 -13.53
C ARG A 267 21.18 2.84 -12.51
N GLY A 268 20.90 2.69 -11.21
CA GLY A 268 21.49 3.57 -10.19
C GLY A 268 20.81 4.95 -10.11
N ASP A 269 19.56 5.06 -10.58
CA ASP A 269 18.76 6.29 -10.57
C ASP A 269 18.26 6.61 -9.14
N PRO A 270 18.15 7.88 -8.72
CA PRO A 270 17.60 8.19 -7.40
C PRO A 270 16.20 7.58 -7.22
N LEU A 271 15.89 7.12 -6.00
CA LEU A 271 14.62 6.53 -5.59
C LEU A 271 14.00 7.29 -4.41
N HIS A 272 12.70 7.51 -4.49
CA HIS A 272 11.88 8.01 -3.39
C HIS A 272 10.83 6.95 -3.05
N ILE A 273 10.98 6.32 -1.89
CA ILE A 273 10.08 5.30 -1.36
C ILE A 273 9.30 5.91 -0.20
N ILE A 274 7.97 5.81 -0.24
CA ILE A 274 7.13 6.14 0.90
C ILE A 274 6.74 4.84 1.60
N VAL A 275 7.06 4.73 2.89
CA VAL A 275 6.53 3.68 3.76
C VAL A 275 5.36 4.26 4.53
N MET A 276 4.17 3.69 4.35
CA MET A 276 2.92 4.27 4.84
C MET A 276 2.22 3.36 5.85
N GLY A 277 1.82 3.95 6.97
CA GLY A 277 0.94 3.30 7.93
C GLY A 277 0.83 4.07 9.25
N SER A 278 1.01 3.37 10.37
CA SER A 278 0.76 3.85 11.74
C SER A 278 2.00 3.76 12.65
N SER A 279 1.84 3.73 13.98
CA SER A 279 2.94 3.67 14.94
C SER A 279 3.98 2.59 14.61
N ILE A 280 3.52 1.40 14.23
CA ILE A 280 4.40 0.27 13.91
C ILE A 280 5.22 0.54 12.64
N ASP A 281 4.67 1.28 11.67
CA ASP A 281 5.37 1.72 10.46
C ASP A 281 6.37 2.83 10.72
N ARG A 282 6.23 3.56 11.83
CA ARG A 282 7.26 4.47 12.34
C ARG A 282 8.38 3.76 13.10
N GLY A 283 8.21 2.45 13.35
CA GLY A 283 9.15 1.63 14.09
C GLY A 283 8.79 1.41 15.55
N SER A 284 7.59 1.82 16.01
CA SER A 284 7.13 1.50 17.36
C SER A 284 7.12 -0.01 17.57
N ALA A 285 7.71 -0.41 18.70
CA ALA A 285 7.84 -1.79 19.13
C ALA A 285 7.72 -1.84 20.66
N ASN A 286 7.31 -2.99 21.20
CA ASN A 286 7.24 -3.20 22.64
C ASN A 286 8.05 -4.45 23.03
N PRO A 287 9.25 -4.28 23.59
CA PRO A 287 9.92 -3.02 23.99
C PRO A 287 10.42 -2.18 22.81
N PRO A 288 10.75 -0.88 23.03
CA PRO A 288 11.29 -0.02 21.98
C PRO A 288 12.59 -0.57 21.36
N GLN A 289 12.84 -0.17 20.11
CA GLN A 289 14.00 -0.62 19.36
C GLN A 289 15.23 0.23 19.71
N TYR A 290 16.24 -0.42 20.31
CA TYR A 290 17.54 0.16 20.61
C TYR A 290 18.63 -0.60 19.86
N LEU A 291 19.83 -0.04 19.81
CA LEU A 291 21.01 -0.83 19.50
C LEU A 291 21.33 -1.73 20.71
N TYR A 292 21.14 -3.03 20.56
CA TYR A 292 21.48 -4.03 21.56
C TYR A 292 22.89 -4.57 21.32
N ASP A 293 23.56 -4.96 22.40
CA ASP A 293 24.74 -5.82 22.31
C ASP A 293 24.31 -7.23 21.94
N GLU A 294 24.57 -7.62 20.70
CA GLU A 294 24.20 -8.92 20.17
C GLU A 294 25.34 -9.95 20.21
N ASP A 295 26.48 -9.66 20.87
CA ASP A 295 27.56 -10.64 21.09
C ASP A 295 27.24 -11.55 22.30
N PRO A 296 26.95 -12.85 22.10
CA PRO A 296 26.63 -13.76 23.21
C PRO A 296 27.79 -13.97 24.20
N LYS A 297 29.03 -13.63 23.81
CA LYS A 297 30.21 -13.68 24.69
C LYS A 297 30.38 -12.42 25.52
N SER A 298 29.69 -11.34 25.18
CA SER A 298 29.79 -10.07 25.88
C SER A 298 29.11 -10.14 27.24
N PRO A 299 29.71 -9.57 28.31
CA PRO A 299 29.06 -9.44 29.61
C PRO A 299 27.80 -8.57 29.56
N THR A 300 27.64 -7.76 28.51
CA THR A 300 26.47 -6.91 28.28
C THR A 300 25.50 -7.44 27.23
N TYR A 301 25.59 -8.73 26.87
CA TYR A 301 24.70 -9.36 25.89
C TYR A 301 23.21 -9.06 26.15
N LYS A 302 22.49 -8.65 25.10
CA LYS A 302 21.10 -8.18 25.08
C LYS A 302 20.82 -6.93 25.92
N GLN A 303 21.83 -6.13 26.27
CA GLN A 303 21.65 -4.81 26.88
C GLN A 303 21.67 -3.72 25.80
N PRO A 304 20.86 -2.65 25.92
CA PRO A 304 20.98 -1.46 25.09
C PRO A 304 22.36 -0.78 25.29
N ILE A 305 23.08 -0.50 24.20
CA ILE A 305 24.43 0.11 24.22
C ILE A 305 24.48 1.54 23.65
N ALA A 306 23.33 2.10 23.30
CA ALA A 306 23.14 3.48 22.86
C ALA A 306 21.80 4.02 23.38
N GLY A 307 21.63 5.35 23.37
CA GLY A 307 20.33 5.99 23.62
C GLY A 307 19.36 5.79 22.44
N GLY A 308 18.25 6.53 22.42
CA GLY A 308 17.25 6.44 21.34
C GLY A 308 17.70 7.04 20.00
N GLU A 309 18.53 8.08 20.03
CA GLU A 309 19.09 8.71 18.82
C GLU A 309 20.08 7.80 18.11
N PHE A 310 20.02 7.80 16.77
CA PHE A 310 20.92 7.00 15.95
C PHE A 310 22.36 7.50 16.08
N ASP A 311 23.33 6.58 16.15
CA ASP A 311 24.76 6.91 16.09
C ASP A 311 25.46 5.98 15.11
N GLY A 312 25.74 6.50 13.92
CA GLY A 312 26.40 5.80 12.84
C GLY A 312 27.80 5.29 13.19
N VAL A 313 28.50 5.89 14.16
CA VAL A 313 29.83 5.42 14.59
C VAL A 313 29.75 4.00 15.15
N LYS A 314 28.66 3.67 15.86
CA LYS A 314 28.43 2.36 16.49
C LYS A 314 28.26 1.22 15.49
N VAL A 315 27.92 1.54 14.24
CA VAL A 315 27.73 0.57 13.16
C VAL A 315 28.69 0.79 12.00
N GLY A 316 29.73 1.62 12.19
CA GLY A 316 30.76 1.86 11.16
C GLY A 316 30.30 2.71 9.96
N HIS A 317 29.21 3.47 10.11
CA HIS A 317 28.59 4.28 9.07
C HIS A 317 28.27 5.70 9.55
N THR A 318 29.32 6.47 9.86
CA THR A 318 29.16 7.85 10.38
C THR A 318 28.42 8.75 9.39
N GLU A 319 28.58 8.49 8.09
CA GLU A 319 27.92 9.18 7.00
C GLU A 319 26.38 8.99 6.98
N TRP A 320 25.84 8.03 7.72
CA TRP A 320 24.38 7.81 7.81
C TRP A 320 23.70 8.71 8.86
N ASN A 321 24.46 9.40 9.70
CA ASN A 321 23.92 10.23 10.80
C ASN A 321 22.92 11.28 10.31
N ASP A 322 23.14 11.88 9.15
CA ASP A 322 22.24 12.91 8.62
C ASP A 322 20.93 12.34 8.06
N TYR A 323 20.88 11.03 7.81
CA TYR A 323 19.78 10.35 7.09
C TYR A 323 18.84 9.56 8.02
N ILE A 324 19.21 9.41 9.30
CA ILE A 324 18.50 8.54 10.25
C ILE A 324 18.31 9.29 11.56
N GLY A 325 17.04 9.47 11.96
CA GLY A 325 16.70 10.12 13.22
C GLY A 325 17.03 9.24 14.45
N TRP A 326 16.44 8.05 14.52
CA TRP A 326 16.46 7.19 15.72
C TRP A 326 16.81 5.75 15.36
N TRP A 327 17.26 4.96 16.34
CA TRP A 327 17.54 3.52 16.15
C TRP A 327 16.32 2.74 15.66
N GLN A 328 15.11 3.13 16.06
CA GLN A 328 13.90 2.50 15.51
C GLN A 328 13.77 2.68 14.00
N HIS A 329 14.19 3.82 13.41
CA HIS A 329 14.16 4.02 11.96
C HIS A 329 15.23 3.20 11.23
N TYR A 330 16.25 2.74 11.95
CA TYR A 330 17.26 1.81 11.45
C TYR A 330 16.76 0.36 11.47
N PHE A 331 16.09 -0.04 12.56
CA PHE A 331 15.69 -1.44 12.80
C PHE A 331 14.26 -1.80 12.39
N MET A 332 13.39 -0.81 12.17
CA MET A 332 12.07 -1.05 11.58
C MET A 332 12.20 -1.66 10.19
N TYR A 333 11.14 -2.35 9.74
CA TYR A 333 11.17 -3.08 8.48
C TYR A 333 11.58 -2.22 7.26
N GLY A 334 11.10 -0.97 7.17
CA GLY A 334 11.48 -0.04 6.09
C GLY A 334 12.95 0.38 6.15
N GLY A 335 13.51 0.58 7.36
CA GLY A 335 14.92 0.88 7.57
C GLY A 335 15.83 -0.26 7.13
N ARG A 336 15.42 -1.50 7.42
CA ARG A 336 16.10 -2.72 6.95
C ARG A 336 15.99 -2.89 5.44
N LEU A 337 14.82 -2.63 4.86
CA LEU A 337 14.67 -2.62 3.41
C LEU A 337 15.66 -1.64 2.77
N ARG A 338 15.79 -0.42 3.29
CA ARG A 338 16.76 0.55 2.77
C ARG A 338 18.17 -0.02 2.75
N ARG A 339 18.61 -0.66 3.83
CA ARG A 339 19.92 -1.34 3.90
C ARG A 339 20.05 -2.47 2.88
N ALA A 340 19.05 -3.35 2.79
CA ALA A 340 19.07 -4.47 1.85
C ALA A 340 19.19 -3.97 0.40
N LEU A 341 18.48 -2.89 0.04
CA LEU A 341 18.60 -2.27 -1.28
C LEU A 341 19.99 -1.67 -1.51
N MET A 342 20.58 -1.00 -0.52
CA MET A 342 21.94 -0.48 -0.60
C MET A 342 22.96 -1.60 -0.83
N GLN A 343 22.81 -2.72 -0.12
CA GLN A 343 23.71 -3.88 -0.19
C GLN A 343 23.56 -4.65 -1.50
N LYS A 344 22.33 -4.95 -1.95
CA LYS A 344 22.09 -5.74 -3.18
C LYS A 344 22.32 -4.96 -4.46
N PHE A 345 22.12 -3.65 -4.45
CA PHE A 345 22.20 -2.83 -5.65
C PHE A 345 23.34 -1.82 -5.58
N ASP A 346 24.33 -1.91 -4.68
CA ASP A 346 25.41 -0.92 -4.61
C ASP A 346 24.88 0.53 -4.63
N TYR A 347 23.93 0.81 -3.73
CA TYR A 347 23.28 2.12 -3.65
C TYR A 347 23.87 2.93 -2.50
N PRO A 348 24.33 4.17 -2.74
CA PRO A 348 24.61 5.08 -1.65
C PRO A 348 23.31 5.59 -1.02
N ILE A 349 23.36 5.87 0.29
CA ILE A 349 22.17 6.29 1.06
C ILE A 349 21.53 7.57 0.50
N ASN A 350 22.32 8.48 -0.07
CA ASN A 350 21.87 9.74 -0.67
C ASN A 350 21.07 9.58 -1.99
N LYS A 351 20.98 8.36 -2.53
CA LYS A 351 20.15 8.02 -3.69
C LYS A 351 18.86 7.28 -3.30
N LEU A 352 18.69 6.92 -2.04
CA LEU A 352 17.58 6.11 -1.57
C LEU A 352 16.84 6.84 -0.44
N LEU A 353 15.91 7.70 -0.82
CA LEU A 353 15.07 8.45 0.11
C LEU A 353 13.94 7.53 0.60
N LEU A 354 14.01 7.14 1.88
CA LEU A 354 12.96 6.40 2.57
C LEU A 354 12.12 7.36 3.43
N ASN A 355 10.97 7.78 2.92
CA ASN A 355 10.07 8.71 3.59
C ASN A 355 9.04 7.96 4.45
N THR A 356 9.21 7.99 5.77
CA THR A 356 8.32 7.30 6.70
C THR A 356 7.05 8.12 6.94
N MET A 357 5.98 7.81 6.23
CA MET A 357 4.68 8.47 6.33
C MET A 357 3.79 7.74 7.35
N ALA A 358 4.08 7.95 8.62
CA ALA A 358 3.48 7.20 9.73
C ALA A 358 3.37 8.03 11.02
N CYS A 359 2.30 7.84 11.80
CA CYS A 359 2.09 8.51 13.09
C CYS A 359 1.37 7.56 14.07
N ASP A 360 1.46 7.86 15.37
CA ASP A 360 0.84 7.02 16.39
C ASP A 360 -0.69 7.08 16.30
N GLY A 361 -1.30 5.90 16.19
CA GLY A 361 -2.76 5.76 16.09
C GLY A 361 -3.37 6.31 14.80
N SER A 362 -2.55 6.65 13.79
CA SER A 362 -3.06 7.11 12.50
C SER A 362 -3.61 5.96 11.66
N SER A 363 -4.60 6.26 10.83
CA SER A 363 -5.19 5.37 9.84
C SER A 363 -4.91 5.81 8.40
N ILE A 364 -5.21 4.95 7.40
CA ILE A 364 -5.11 5.37 5.99
C ILE A 364 -6.13 6.48 5.70
N SER A 365 -7.32 6.48 6.29
CA SER A 365 -8.30 7.57 6.09
C SER A 365 -7.72 8.96 6.44
N GLU A 366 -6.90 9.03 7.49
CA GLU A 366 -6.26 10.28 7.94
C GLU A 366 -5.05 10.64 7.08
N ALA A 367 -4.33 9.62 6.61
CA ALA A 367 -3.17 9.79 5.75
C ALA A 367 -3.44 10.63 4.50
N HIS A 368 -4.68 10.60 3.98
CA HIS A 368 -5.07 11.41 2.83
C HIS A 368 -4.76 12.89 3.01
N SER A 369 -4.83 13.41 4.23
CA SER A 369 -4.54 14.81 4.57
C SER A 369 -3.10 15.23 4.37
N ALA A 370 -2.17 14.30 4.15
CA ALA A 370 -0.75 14.61 4.01
C ALA A 370 -0.12 14.15 2.67
N PHE A 371 -0.89 13.55 1.75
CA PHE A 371 -0.27 12.95 0.55
C PHE A 371 0.50 13.96 -0.28
N ALA A 372 -0.03 15.18 -0.45
CA ALA A 372 0.65 16.23 -1.20
C ALA A 372 1.97 16.62 -0.52
N GLU A 373 1.96 16.77 0.79
CA GLU A 373 3.09 17.27 1.57
C GLU A 373 4.25 16.26 1.60
N TYR A 374 3.95 14.97 1.77
CA TYR A 374 4.95 13.90 1.74
C TYR A 374 5.47 13.62 0.32
N ALA A 375 4.59 13.62 -0.68
CA ALA A 375 4.99 13.32 -2.06
C ALA A 375 5.88 14.41 -2.67
N SER A 376 5.59 15.68 -2.36
CA SER A 376 6.35 16.85 -2.81
C SER A 376 7.58 17.16 -1.95
N LEU A 377 7.75 16.46 -0.82
CA LEU A 377 8.80 16.72 0.18
C LEU A 377 8.76 18.16 0.74
N SER A 378 7.57 18.70 0.97
CA SER A 378 7.41 20.05 1.54
C SER A 378 7.56 20.10 3.07
N LEU A 379 7.35 18.97 3.77
CA LEU A 379 7.65 18.85 5.20
C LEU A 379 9.16 18.71 5.38
N PRO A 380 9.83 19.44 6.28
CA PRO A 380 11.27 19.32 6.47
C PRO A 380 11.67 17.94 7.04
N PRO A 381 12.93 17.48 6.84
CA PRO A 381 13.46 16.30 7.51
C PRO A 381 13.30 16.39 9.04
N ASP A 382 12.65 15.39 9.63
CA ASP A 382 12.40 15.31 11.07
C ASP A 382 12.13 13.85 11.49
N ALA A 383 12.63 13.48 12.66
CA ALA A 383 12.63 12.09 13.09
C ALA A 383 11.21 11.61 13.37
N ASN A 384 10.41 12.46 13.98
CA ASN A 384 9.03 12.16 14.34
C ASN A 384 8.08 12.20 13.14
N LEU A 385 8.34 13.08 12.15
CA LEU A 385 7.50 13.26 10.96
C LEU A 385 7.80 12.28 9.82
N ASN A 386 9.07 12.04 9.51
CA ASN A 386 9.49 11.30 8.31
C ASN A 386 10.74 10.42 8.50
N GLY A 387 11.17 10.20 9.74
CA GLY A 387 12.25 9.28 10.08
C GLY A 387 13.67 9.83 9.94
N HIS A 388 13.84 11.08 9.48
CA HIS A 388 15.14 11.69 9.20
C HIS A 388 15.68 12.52 10.37
N ARG A 389 16.98 12.80 10.38
CA ARG A 389 17.55 13.75 11.35
C ARG A 389 17.21 15.18 10.92
N THR A 390 16.94 16.05 11.88
CA THR A 390 16.77 17.49 11.63
C THR A 390 18.12 18.14 11.33
N GLY A 391 18.11 19.31 10.66
CA GLY A 391 19.30 20.15 10.46
C GLY A 391 19.79 20.25 9.01
N LYS A 392 19.38 19.35 8.12
CA LYS A 392 19.58 19.46 6.66
C LYS A 392 18.25 19.55 5.91
N THR A 393 18.26 20.16 4.75
CA THR A 393 17.15 20.17 3.80
C THR A 393 17.14 18.89 2.97
N TRP A 394 15.99 18.57 2.36
CA TRP A 394 15.90 17.42 1.45
C TRP A 394 16.85 17.51 0.25
N GLN A 395 17.05 18.70 -0.30
CA GLN A 395 17.94 18.91 -1.45
C GLN A 395 19.41 18.69 -1.09
N GLU A 396 19.81 19.00 0.15
CA GLU A 396 21.16 18.69 0.65
C GLU A 396 21.36 17.19 0.86
N LEU A 397 20.35 16.48 1.37
CA LEU A 397 20.41 15.04 1.60
C LEU A 397 20.33 14.22 0.30
N TYR A 398 19.45 14.62 -0.62
CA TYR A 398 19.06 13.85 -1.82
C TYR A 398 19.04 14.74 -3.09
N PRO A 399 20.16 15.36 -3.49
CA PRO A 399 20.19 16.32 -4.59
C PRO A 399 19.67 15.74 -5.92
N GLU A 400 19.95 14.47 -6.20
CA GLU A 400 19.52 13.82 -7.44
C GLU A 400 18.00 13.63 -7.52
N VAL A 401 17.30 13.45 -6.39
CA VAL A 401 15.83 13.41 -6.36
C VAL A 401 15.24 14.74 -6.81
N PHE A 402 15.86 15.86 -6.45
CA PHE A 402 15.41 17.22 -6.81
C PHE A 402 15.84 17.64 -8.22
N SER A 403 16.89 17.01 -8.77
CA SER A 403 17.38 17.29 -10.13
C SER A 403 16.48 16.73 -11.25
N ARG A 404 15.48 15.92 -10.91
CA ARG A 404 14.56 15.31 -11.88
C ARG A 404 13.78 16.40 -12.64
N PRO A 405 13.51 16.24 -13.96
CA PRO A 405 12.78 17.25 -14.75
C PRO A 405 11.41 17.66 -14.19
N GLY A 406 10.72 16.77 -13.48
CA GLY A 406 9.42 17.02 -12.83
C GLY A 406 9.50 17.33 -11.34
N GLY A 407 10.71 17.52 -10.78
CA GLY A 407 10.93 17.67 -9.35
C GLY A 407 10.83 16.36 -8.54
N PRO A 408 10.83 16.46 -7.20
CA PRO A 408 10.69 15.30 -6.33
C PRO A 408 9.32 14.66 -6.50
N ARG A 409 9.30 13.33 -6.56
CA ARG A 409 8.07 12.52 -6.60
C ARG A 409 8.33 11.11 -6.07
N PRO A 410 7.34 10.43 -5.49
CA PRO A 410 7.48 9.04 -5.11
C PRO A 410 7.63 8.14 -6.34
N ASP A 411 8.41 7.07 -6.16
CA ASP A 411 8.59 6.00 -7.14
C ASP A 411 7.85 4.74 -6.68
N LEU A 412 7.87 4.47 -5.37
CA LEU A 412 7.19 3.35 -4.74
C LEU A 412 6.48 3.81 -3.47
N VAL A 413 5.25 3.37 -3.28
CA VAL A 413 4.50 3.47 -2.02
C VAL A 413 4.27 2.07 -1.47
N ILE A 414 4.75 1.83 -0.26
CA ILE A 414 4.59 0.56 0.46
C ILE A 414 3.53 0.73 1.53
N PHE A 415 2.44 -0.04 1.44
CA PHE A 415 1.43 -0.09 2.48
C PHE A 415 1.83 -1.13 3.52
N GLY A 416 2.11 -0.66 4.74
CA GLY A 416 2.65 -1.50 5.79
C GLY A 416 1.68 -1.87 6.90
N SER A 417 0.78 -1.00 7.35
CA SER A 417 -0.30 -1.41 8.24
C SER A 417 -1.59 -0.63 8.00
N GLY A 418 -2.73 -1.24 8.29
CA GLY A 418 -4.07 -0.60 8.31
C GLY A 418 -4.77 -0.83 9.65
N ALA A 419 -3.95 -0.89 10.69
CA ALA A 419 -4.28 -1.23 12.06
C ALA A 419 -5.42 -0.45 12.72
N ASN A 420 -5.51 0.82 12.34
CA ASN A 420 -6.25 1.83 13.06
C ASN A 420 -7.39 2.40 12.21
N GLU A 421 -7.85 1.68 11.18
CA GLU A 421 -8.86 2.24 10.29
C GLU A 421 -10.09 2.73 11.04
N LYS A 422 -10.48 3.96 10.70
CA LYS A 422 -11.58 4.70 11.33
C LYS A 422 -12.89 4.55 10.57
N VAL A 423 -12.89 3.76 9.51
CA VAL A 423 -14.01 3.48 8.60
C VAL A 423 -14.26 1.98 8.68
N ASP A 424 -15.50 1.54 8.86
CA ASP A 424 -15.77 0.13 9.17
C ASP A 424 -15.76 -0.79 7.92
N GLY A 425 -15.12 -1.95 7.99
CA GLY A 425 -15.45 -3.13 7.17
C GLY A 425 -15.14 -3.00 5.68
N ALA A 426 -16.08 -3.40 4.80
CA ALA A 426 -15.83 -3.51 3.35
C ALA A 426 -15.43 -2.20 2.66
N ASP A 427 -15.79 -1.07 3.26
CA ASP A 427 -15.51 0.25 2.72
C ASP A 427 -14.11 0.77 3.09
N GLU A 428 -13.38 0.09 3.97
CA GLU A 428 -11.96 0.39 4.24
C GLU A 428 -11.13 0.30 2.96
N ILE A 429 -11.51 -0.61 2.04
CA ILE A 429 -10.79 -0.76 0.77
C ILE A 429 -10.86 0.52 -0.08
N ALA A 430 -11.92 1.32 0.09
CA ALA A 430 -12.08 2.60 -0.60
C ALA A 430 -11.01 3.62 -0.22
N LEU A 431 -10.44 3.51 0.99
CA LEU A 431 -9.37 4.35 1.48
C LEU A 431 -8.05 4.02 0.74
N PHE A 432 -7.70 2.75 0.71
CA PHE A 432 -6.51 2.26 0.01
C PHE A 432 -6.62 2.54 -1.49
N GLU A 433 -7.77 2.23 -2.09
CA GLU A 433 -8.03 2.52 -3.49
C GLU A 433 -7.97 4.03 -3.76
N GLY A 434 -8.59 4.85 -2.89
CA GLY A 434 -8.54 6.29 -2.99
C GLY A 434 -7.12 6.85 -2.93
N ALA A 435 -6.27 6.29 -2.07
CA ALA A 435 -4.85 6.64 -1.98
C ALA A 435 -4.10 6.30 -3.27
N ILE A 436 -4.24 5.06 -3.76
CA ILE A 436 -3.63 4.60 -5.02
C ILE A 436 -4.02 5.53 -6.17
N ARG A 437 -5.32 5.81 -6.32
CA ARG A 437 -5.84 6.64 -7.41
C ARG A 437 -5.42 8.10 -7.29
N TRP A 438 -5.35 8.65 -6.07
CA TRP A 438 -4.82 9.98 -5.84
C TRP A 438 -3.35 10.08 -6.30
N PHE A 439 -2.50 9.15 -5.89
CA PHE A 439 -1.09 9.11 -6.32
C PHE A 439 -0.96 8.89 -7.83
N GLN A 440 -1.78 8.02 -8.43
CA GLN A 440 -1.74 7.79 -9.88
C GLN A 440 -2.08 9.05 -10.67
N ARG A 441 -3.06 9.86 -10.23
CA ARG A 441 -3.42 11.12 -10.90
C ARG A 441 -2.33 12.19 -10.78
N HIS A 442 -1.74 12.33 -9.60
CA HIS A 442 -0.79 13.41 -9.31
C HIS A 442 0.65 13.06 -9.71
N TYR A 443 1.01 11.79 -9.59
CA TYR A 443 2.34 11.27 -9.87
C TYR A 443 2.25 10.01 -10.75
N PRO A 444 1.89 10.17 -12.04
CA PRO A 444 1.90 9.05 -12.99
C PRO A 444 3.30 8.47 -13.07
N GLY A 445 3.48 7.23 -12.64
CA GLY A 445 4.83 6.69 -12.44
C GLY A 445 4.96 5.88 -11.17
N THR A 446 4.27 6.31 -10.11
CA THR A 446 4.30 5.65 -8.80
C THR A 446 3.78 4.22 -8.91
N GLU A 447 4.54 3.30 -8.31
CA GLU A 447 4.15 1.91 -8.11
C GLU A 447 3.76 1.68 -6.66
N PHE A 448 2.94 0.67 -6.43
CA PHE A 448 2.46 0.29 -5.10
C PHE A 448 2.89 -1.13 -4.75
N LEU A 449 3.01 -1.41 -3.45
CA LEU A 449 3.28 -2.75 -2.93
C LEU A 449 2.53 -2.92 -1.61
N PHE A 450 1.80 -4.02 -1.47
CA PHE A 450 1.22 -4.41 -0.20
C PHE A 450 2.16 -5.40 0.51
N CYS A 451 2.61 -5.05 1.70
CA CYS A 451 3.30 -5.96 2.60
C CYS A 451 2.84 -5.62 4.02
N MET A 452 1.60 -6.00 4.32
CA MET A 452 0.91 -5.49 5.49
C MET A 452 1.10 -6.36 6.73
N PHE A 453 1.35 -5.72 7.86
CA PHE A 453 1.35 -6.36 9.16
C PHE A 453 -0.08 -6.74 9.56
N GLN A 454 -0.26 -8.00 9.97
CA GLN A 454 -1.53 -8.49 10.51
C GLN A 454 -1.30 -9.13 11.88
N ASN A 455 -2.04 -8.66 12.87
CA ASN A 455 -2.12 -9.31 14.17
C ASN A 455 -2.80 -10.69 14.07
N ARG A 456 -2.63 -11.51 15.10
CA ARG A 456 -3.08 -12.92 15.19
C ARG A 456 -4.57 -13.18 14.94
N GLU A 457 -5.44 -12.17 15.00
CA GLU A 457 -6.90 -12.33 15.02
C GLU A 457 -7.61 -11.61 13.86
N SER A 458 -7.17 -11.82 12.62
CA SER A 458 -7.71 -11.15 11.42
C SER A 458 -7.77 -9.64 11.58
N TYR A 459 -6.63 -8.99 11.34
CA TYR A 459 -6.51 -7.55 11.53
C TYR A 459 -7.09 -6.78 10.35
N THR A 460 -7.60 -5.59 10.64
CA THR A 460 -8.03 -4.61 9.65
C THR A 460 -6.81 -4.13 8.82
N PRO A 461 -6.94 -4.03 7.48
CA PRO A 461 -8.14 -4.25 6.66
C PRO A 461 -8.33 -5.72 6.27
N ASN A 462 -9.54 -6.07 5.86
CA ASN A 462 -9.87 -7.42 5.38
C ASN A 462 -8.92 -7.85 4.23
N ALA A 463 -8.12 -8.89 4.50
CA ALA A 463 -7.15 -9.44 3.54
C ALA A 463 -7.76 -9.86 2.20
N GLY A 464 -9.01 -10.34 2.20
CA GLY A 464 -9.73 -10.69 0.98
C GLY A 464 -10.02 -9.49 0.08
N HIS A 465 -10.45 -8.36 0.67
CA HIS A 465 -10.67 -7.13 -0.10
C HIS A 465 -9.36 -6.52 -0.60
N LEU A 466 -8.29 -6.59 0.19
CA LEU A 466 -6.96 -6.20 -0.28
C LEU A 466 -6.51 -7.03 -1.49
N ALA A 467 -6.74 -8.34 -1.46
CA ALA A 467 -6.42 -9.23 -2.58
C ALA A 467 -7.26 -8.90 -3.82
N GLU A 468 -8.54 -8.56 -3.67
CA GLU A 468 -9.40 -8.09 -4.77
C GLU A 468 -8.87 -6.78 -5.38
N LEU A 469 -8.52 -5.80 -4.54
CA LEU A 469 -7.94 -4.54 -4.97
C LEU A 469 -6.61 -4.77 -5.68
N ALA A 470 -5.73 -5.59 -5.12
CA ALA A 470 -4.46 -5.94 -5.71
C ALA A 470 -4.63 -6.62 -7.08
N LEU A 471 -5.59 -7.54 -7.21
CA LEU A 471 -5.91 -8.19 -8.47
C LEU A 471 -6.41 -7.17 -9.51
N ARG A 472 -7.29 -6.24 -9.12
CA ARG A 472 -7.84 -5.19 -9.99
C ARG A 472 -6.75 -4.25 -10.51
N TYR A 473 -5.77 -3.91 -9.68
CA TYR A 473 -4.72 -2.95 -10.02
C TYR A 473 -3.40 -3.59 -10.47
N GLN A 474 -3.30 -4.93 -10.43
CA GLN A 474 -2.06 -5.70 -10.62
C GLN A 474 -0.95 -5.30 -9.64
N ILE A 475 -1.31 -4.96 -8.41
CA ILE A 475 -0.37 -4.59 -7.34
C ILE A 475 0.12 -5.87 -6.66
N PRO A 476 1.43 -6.08 -6.47
CA PRO A 476 1.94 -7.23 -5.74
C PRO A 476 1.52 -7.20 -4.26
N VAL A 477 1.15 -8.38 -3.72
CA VAL A 477 0.83 -8.59 -2.31
C VAL A 477 1.78 -9.63 -1.72
N ILE A 478 2.55 -9.21 -0.72
CA ILE A 478 3.37 -10.07 0.12
C ILE A 478 2.56 -10.34 1.39
N ASP A 479 2.03 -11.56 1.50
CA ASP A 479 1.14 -11.97 2.59
C ASP A 479 1.94 -12.30 3.86
N PHE A 480 2.48 -11.25 4.49
CA PHE A 480 3.22 -11.37 5.74
C PHE A 480 2.34 -11.91 6.87
N GLY A 481 1.05 -11.56 6.90
CA GLY A 481 0.09 -12.05 7.90
C GLY A 481 -0.01 -13.57 7.93
N ARG A 482 -0.12 -14.21 6.76
CA ARG A 482 -0.10 -15.67 6.64
C ARG A 482 1.22 -16.28 7.10
N ILE A 483 2.35 -15.74 6.66
CA ILE A 483 3.68 -16.27 7.04
C ILE A 483 3.90 -16.14 8.55
N LEU A 484 3.54 -15.01 9.14
CA LEU A 484 3.62 -14.80 10.59
C LEU A 484 2.72 -15.78 11.33
N SER A 485 1.47 -15.97 10.90
CA SER A 485 0.53 -16.94 11.48
C SER A 485 1.09 -18.36 11.48
N LEU A 486 1.63 -18.82 10.35
CA LEU A 486 2.29 -20.14 10.25
C LEU A 486 3.52 -20.24 11.16
N THR A 487 4.31 -19.17 11.26
CA THR A 487 5.49 -19.12 12.12
C THR A 487 5.15 -19.29 13.60
N THR A 488 3.99 -18.77 14.06
CA THR A 488 3.57 -18.90 15.46
C THR A 488 3.29 -20.33 15.91
N ARG A 489 3.30 -21.33 15.01
CA ARG A 489 3.26 -22.75 15.38
C ARG A 489 4.53 -23.23 16.10
N TYR A 490 5.64 -22.50 15.95
CA TYR A 490 6.96 -22.93 16.40
C TYR A 490 7.50 -22.16 17.60
N CYS A 491 6.73 -21.19 18.11
CA CYS A 491 7.19 -20.31 19.18
C CYS A 491 6.04 -19.78 20.03
N ASN A 492 6.36 -19.30 21.23
CA ASN A 492 5.50 -18.41 21.98
C ASN A 492 5.31 -17.13 21.16
N SER A 493 4.13 -16.95 20.62
CA SER A 493 3.86 -15.81 19.74
C SER A 493 3.97 -14.45 20.40
N TYR A 494 3.87 -14.37 21.72
CA TYR A 494 3.98 -13.12 22.45
C TYR A 494 5.44 -12.62 22.47
N ALA A 495 6.39 -13.47 22.03
CA ALA A 495 7.77 -13.11 21.68
C ALA A 495 7.93 -12.58 20.23
N LEU A 496 6.83 -12.50 19.46
CA LEU A 496 6.78 -11.77 18.19
C LEU A 496 5.88 -10.54 18.32
N VAL A 497 4.71 -10.71 18.96
CA VAL A 497 3.69 -9.67 19.10
C VAL A 497 3.05 -9.77 20.50
N PRO A 498 3.34 -8.85 21.43
CA PRO A 498 2.70 -8.79 22.74
C PRO A 498 1.19 -8.56 22.64
N ARG A 499 0.50 -8.64 23.79
CA ARG A 499 -0.95 -8.42 23.90
C ARG A 499 -1.43 -7.06 23.39
N ASP A 500 -0.57 -6.05 23.36
CA ASP A 500 -0.92 -4.72 22.88
C ASP A 500 -0.85 -4.58 21.34
N GLY A 501 -0.49 -5.65 20.63
CA GLY A 501 -0.47 -5.73 19.18
C GLY A 501 0.73 -5.07 18.50
N HIS A 502 1.72 -4.54 19.24
CA HIS A 502 2.90 -3.93 18.62
C HIS A 502 3.97 -5.00 18.33
N PRO A 503 4.49 -5.12 17.11
CA PRO A 503 5.56 -6.07 16.82
C PRO A 503 6.81 -5.81 17.68
N GLN A 504 7.50 -6.88 18.06
CA GLN A 504 8.85 -6.82 18.60
C GLN A 504 9.89 -6.68 17.49
N ALA A 505 11.15 -6.45 17.86
CA ALA A 505 12.26 -6.32 16.92
C ALA A 505 12.41 -7.55 16.01
N ALA A 506 12.22 -8.77 16.54
CA ALA A 506 12.19 -10.00 15.74
C ALA A 506 11.06 -10.00 14.69
N ALA A 507 9.86 -9.53 15.03
CA ALA A 507 8.76 -9.44 14.07
C ALA A 507 9.01 -8.37 12.99
N HIS A 508 9.62 -7.23 13.35
CA HIS A 508 10.12 -6.24 12.37
C HIS A 508 11.18 -6.83 11.43
N TYR A 509 12.08 -7.66 11.95
CA TYR A 509 13.06 -8.38 11.14
C TYR A 509 12.39 -9.33 10.15
N LEU A 510 11.47 -10.19 10.61
CA LEU A 510 10.73 -11.10 9.74
C LEU A 510 9.93 -10.36 8.66
N TRP A 511 9.32 -9.23 9.02
CA TRP A 511 8.59 -8.39 8.08
C TRP A 511 9.51 -7.83 7.00
N ALA A 512 10.70 -7.34 7.39
CA ALA A 512 11.69 -6.88 6.43
C ALA A 512 12.15 -7.98 5.47
N GLN A 513 12.39 -9.19 5.98
CA GLN A 513 12.81 -10.33 5.16
C GLN A 513 11.76 -10.69 4.11
N GLN A 514 10.48 -10.66 4.48
CA GLN A 514 9.42 -10.92 3.51
C GLN A 514 9.30 -9.76 2.49
N LEU A 515 9.43 -8.51 2.92
CA LEU A 515 9.40 -7.34 2.04
C LEU A 515 10.58 -7.31 1.05
N GLU A 516 11.76 -7.72 1.49
CA GLU A 516 12.99 -7.82 0.70
C GLU A 516 12.80 -8.69 -0.56
N SER A 517 11.99 -9.75 -0.46
CA SER A 517 11.66 -10.64 -1.57
C SER A 517 11.00 -9.93 -2.78
N ALA A 518 10.47 -8.72 -2.60
CA ALA A 518 9.99 -7.87 -3.68
C ALA A 518 11.09 -7.48 -4.68
N PHE A 519 12.36 -7.54 -4.25
CA PHE A 519 13.50 -7.01 -4.97
C PHE A 519 14.53 -8.08 -5.36
N ASP A 520 14.32 -9.34 -4.98
CA ASP A 520 15.16 -10.44 -5.44
C ASP A 520 14.87 -10.77 -6.91
N VAL A 521 15.90 -10.62 -7.75
CA VAL A 521 15.82 -10.88 -9.19
C VAL A 521 16.97 -11.77 -9.64
N ALA A 522 16.63 -12.91 -10.25
CA ALA A 522 17.57 -13.82 -10.87
C ALA A 522 17.25 -13.99 -12.37
N ASP A 523 18.26 -14.33 -13.18
CA ASP A 523 18.04 -14.69 -14.59
C ASP A 523 17.35 -16.08 -14.68
N PRO A 524 16.55 -16.35 -15.73
CA PRO A 524 16.06 -15.39 -16.71
C PRO A 524 15.06 -14.42 -16.08
N VAL A 525 15.25 -13.12 -16.32
CA VAL A 525 14.31 -12.11 -15.83
C VAL A 525 12.99 -12.22 -16.58
N GLU A 526 11.90 -12.33 -15.85
CA GLU A 526 10.56 -12.37 -16.41
C GLU A 526 10.07 -10.95 -16.78
N SER A 527 9.13 -10.89 -17.72
CA SER A 527 8.53 -9.62 -18.11
C SER A 527 7.77 -8.97 -16.95
N GLY A 528 7.99 -7.66 -16.79
CA GLY A 528 7.25 -6.82 -15.86
C GLY A 528 5.75 -6.76 -16.19
N LEU A 529 4.95 -6.69 -15.14
CA LEU A 529 3.50 -6.50 -15.16
C LEU A 529 3.24 -5.07 -14.70
N ALA A 530 2.88 -4.19 -15.64
CA ALA A 530 2.59 -2.80 -15.32
C ALA A 530 1.28 -2.70 -14.54
N GLN A 531 1.33 -2.06 -13.37
CA GLN A 531 0.13 -1.78 -12.58
C GLN A 531 -0.88 -0.97 -13.38
N LEU A 532 -2.16 -1.36 -13.31
CA LEU A 532 -3.20 -0.71 -14.09
C LEU A 532 -3.45 0.72 -13.58
N HIS A 533 -3.48 1.66 -14.51
CA HIS A 533 -3.70 3.07 -14.22
C HIS A 533 -5.19 3.38 -14.19
N LEU A 534 -5.69 3.78 -13.01
CA LEU A 534 -7.07 4.20 -12.77
C LEU A 534 -8.16 3.26 -13.35
N PRO A 535 -8.06 1.91 -13.22
CA PRO A 535 -9.08 0.98 -13.70
C PRO A 535 -10.45 1.25 -13.04
N GLU A 536 -11.48 0.49 -13.42
CA GLU A 536 -12.77 0.58 -12.74
C GLU A 536 -12.64 0.35 -11.24
N ARG A 537 -13.34 1.20 -10.45
CA ARG A 537 -13.27 1.20 -9.00
C ARG A 537 -13.78 -0.10 -8.42
N VAL A 538 -13.16 -0.58 -7.35
CA VAL A 538 -13.62 -1.76 -6.60
C VAL A 538 -14.77 -1.39 -5.66
N ASN A 539 -14.75 -0.17 -5.12
CA ASN A 539 -15.79 0.32 -4.21
C ASN A 539 -16.36 1.69 -4.67
N ASP A 540 -17.67 1.88 -4.58
CA ASP A 540 -18.35 3.12 -4.97
C ASP A 540 -17.89 4.34 -4.15
N TYR A 541 -17.56 4.16 -2.86
CA TYR A 541 -17.11 5.24 -1.98
C TYR A 541 -15.69 5.72 -2.28
N THR A 542 -14.90 4.97 -3.05
CA THR A 542 -13.54 5.34 -3.48
C THR A 542 -13.51 6.70 -4.14
N LEU A 543 -14.58 7.05 -4.88
CA LEU A 543 -14.71 8.33 -5.59
C LEU A 543 -14.49 9.55 -4.67
N GLY A 544 -14.94 9.47 -3.42
CA GLY A 544 -14.71 10.53 -2.42
C GLY A 544 -13.26 10.62 -1.99
N TRP A 545 -12.63 9.47 -1.73
CA TRP A 545 -11.27 9.36 -1.18
C TRP A 545 -10.18 9.75 -2.15
N GLU A 546 -10.40 9.56 -3.45
CA GLU A 546 -9.45 9.94 -4.50
C GLU A 546 -9.48 11.44 -4.88
N GLY A 547 -10.34 12.22 -4.24
CA GLY A 547 -10.48 13.66 -4.45
C GLY A 547 -9.38 14.50 -3.79
N ASP A 548 -9.33 15.76 -4.20
CA ASP A 548 -8.37 16.74 -3.71
C ASP A 548 -8.89 17.43 -2.45
N ILE A 549 -7.97 17.73 -1.53
CA ILE A 549 -8.31 18.30 -0.23
C ILE A 549 -8.44 19.82 -0.33
N GLN A 550 -9.52 20.34 0.26
CA GLN A 550 -9.68 21.74 0.62
C GLN A 550 -9.67 21.86 2.14
N THR A 551 -8.71 22.61 2.67
CA THR A 551 -8.55 22.81 4.11
C THR A 551 -9.21 24.11 4.56
N TYR A 552 -10.04 24.01 5.59
CA TYR A 552 -10.73 25.12 6.24
C TYR A 552 -10.31 25.19 7.71
N THR A 553 -9.62 26.25 8.11
CA THR A 553 -9.21 26.48 9.50
C THR A 553 -10.35 27.06 10.33
N GLY A 554 -10.29 26.98 11.67
CA GLY A 554 -11.29 27.53 12.60
C GLY A 554 -11.87 28.92 12.25
N PRO A 555 -11.06 29.91 11.83
CA PRO A 555 -11.55 31.24 11.41
C PRO A 555 -12.32 31.28 10.08
N SER A 556 -12.42 30.17 9.36
CA SER A 556 -13.08 30.09 8.06
C SER A 556 -14.57 30.42 8.18
N PRO A 557 -15.13 31.27 7.30
CA PRO A 557 -16.57 31.53 7.28
C PRO A 557 -17.42 30.31 6.91
N ARG A 558 -16.79 29.24 6.40
CA ARG A 558 -17.45 27.94 6.14
C ARG A 558 -17.73 27.15 7.42
N ILE A 559 -17.09 27.49 8.55
CA ILE A 559 -17.34 26.87 9.85
C ILE A 559 -18.35 27.73 10.61
N ARG A 560 -19.60 27.28 10.66
CA ARG A 560 -20.70 28.02 11.27
C ARG A 560 -20.66 27.88 12.79
N ASN A 561 -20.69 29.03 13.47
CA ASN A 561 -20.68 29.14 14.94
C ASN A 561 -19.54 28.34 15.61
N GLY A 562 -18.45 28.08 14.88
CA GLY A 562 -17.34 27.27 15.37
C GLY A 562 -17.63 25.77 15.48
N VAL A 563 -18.83 25.27 15.17
CA VAL A 563 -19.23 23.88 15.49
C VAL A 563 -19.76 23.05 14.33
N ALA A 564 -20.13 23.67 13.22
CA ALA A 564 -20.75 22.97 12.09
C ALA A 564 -20.10 23.33 10.75
N PHE A 565 -20.07 22.37 9.83
CA PHE A 565 -19.50 22.55 8.49
C PHE A 565 -20.31 21.75 7.45
N ILE A 566 -20.60 22.38 6.30
CA ILE A 566 -21.18 21.68 5.14
C ILE A 566 -20.05 21.13 4.28
N LEU A 567 -20.03 19.82 4.10
CA LEU A 567 -19.03 19.11 3.30
C LEU A 567 -19.07 19.57 1.85
N ASP A 568 -17.88 19.63 1.23
CA ASP A 568 -17.77 19.93 -0.19
C ASP A 568 -18.31 18.77 -1.03
N ASP A 569 -17.98 17.52 -0.69
CA ASP A 569 -18.59 16.31 -1.24
C ASP A 569 -18.83 15.23 -0.17
N THR A 570 -18.15 14.08 -0.27
CA THR A 570 -18.51 12.88 0.51
C THR A 570 -17.50 12.51 1.57
N THR A 571 -16.31 13.12 1.56
CA THR A 571 -15.20 12.74 2.44
C THR A 571 -14.68 13.93 3.23
N VAL A 572 -14.43 13.70 4.52
CA VAL A 572 -13.93 14.70 5.46
C VAL A 572 -12.98 14.08 6.48
N ASN A 573 -11.91 14.80 6.80
CA ASN A 573 -11.13 14.66 8.02
C ASN A 573 -11.29 15.95 8.84
N LEU A 574 -11.43 15.87 10.16
CA LEU A 574 -11.59 17.07 10.99
C LEU A 574 -10.86 17.00 12.33
N TRP A 575 -10.57 18.20 12.86
CA TRP A 575 -9.93 18.42 14.14
C TRP A 575 -10.84 19.27 15.01
N ALA A 576 -10.99 18.86 16.26
CA ALA A 576 -11.92 19.49 17.17
C ALA A 576 -11.46 19.40 18.62
N THR A 577 -11.93 20.34 19.44
CA THR A 577 -11.74 20.37 20.89
C THR A 577 -13.09 20.52 21.59
N CYS A 578 -13.15 20.18 22.87
CA CYS A 578 -14.25 20.51 23.77
C CYS A 578 -13.75 20.48 25.23
N LYS A 579 -14.52 21.02 26.15
CA LYS A 579 -14.34 20.81 27.59
C LYS A 579 -14.83 19.41 27.97
N GLY A 580 -13.89 18.50 28.16
CA GLY A 580 -14.13 17.08 28.45
C GLY A 580 -12.99 16.22 27.89
N GLU A 581 -13.20 14.91 27.80
CA GLU A 581 -12.21 13.99 27.19
C GLU A 581 -12.50 13.65 25.73
N LEU A 582 -13.78 13.72 25.32
CA LEU A 582 -14.24 13.30 23.99
C LEU A 582 -15.17 14.31 23.35
N VAL A 583 -14.95 14.59 22.05
CA VAL A 583 -15.85 15.40 21.22
C VAL A 583 -16.98 14.52 20.67
N GLY A 584 -18.22 14.98 20.75
CA GLY A 584 -19.34 14.33 20.08
C GLY A 584 -19.40 14.69 18.59
N ILE A 585 -19.73 13.74 17.72
CA ILE A 585 -19.84 13.97 16.28
C ILE A 585 -21.26 13.63 15.81
N ARG A 586 -21.85 14.51 15.01
CA ARG A 586 -23.09 14.24 14.27
C ARG A 586 -22.87 14.43 12.78
N ILE A 587 -23.49 13.58 11.99
CA ILE A 587 -23.60 13.71 10.54
C ILE A 587 -25.08 13.79 10.19
N ASP A 588 -25.47 14.85 9.48
CA ASP A 588 -26.86 15.10 9.07
C ASP A 588 -27.85 14.98 10.23
N GLY A 589 -27.49 15.58 11.36
CA GLY A 589 -28.31 15.60 12.56
C GLY A 589 -28.37 14.27 13.31
N LYS A 590 -27.61 13.23 12.91
CA LYS A 590 -27.55 11.93 13.59
C LYS A 590 -26.22 11.74 14.28
N GLU A 591 -26.25 11.27 15.52
CA GLU A 591 -25.03 10.93 16.25
C GLU A 591 -24.26 9.82 15.53
N HIS A 592 -22.97 10.06 15.27
CA HIS A 592 -22.11 9.11 14.60
C HIS A 592 -21.20 8.40 15.59
N ARG A 593 -21.51 7.15 15.95
CA ARG A 593 -20.77 6.40 17.00
C ARG A 593 -19.37 5.90 16.60
N GLY A 594 -18.94 6.09 15.35
CA GLY A 594 -17.62 5.65 14.86
C GLY A 594 -16.42 6.47 15.35
N SER A 595 -15.24 5.83 15.25
CA SER A 595 -13.83 6.24 15.55
C SER A 595 -13.51 7.06 16.82
N ARG A 596 -12.33 6.82 17.43
CA ARG A 596 -11.90 7.35 18.74
C ARG A 596 -11.77 8.88 18.74
N ARG A 597 -12.48 9.56 19.66
CA ARG A 597 -12.69 11.03 19.69
C ARG A 597 -11.76 11.80 20.65
N LYS A 598 -10.44 11.55 20.61
CA LYS A 598 -9.51 12.36 21.42
C LYS A 598 -9.48 13.80 20.91
N LEU A 599 -9.36 14.77 21.81
CA LEU A 599 -9.29 16.19 21.45
C LEU A 599 -8.05 16.48 20.62
N MET A 600 -8.18 17.34 19.60
CA MET A 600 -7.05 17.87 18.84
C MET A 600 -7.16 19.39 18.68
N PRO A 601 -6.33 20.16 19.40
CA PRO A 601 -6.37 21.62 19.36
C PRO A 601 -5.76 22.21 18.07
N GLY A 602 -5.22 21.39 17.18
CA GLY A 602 -4.61 21.81 15.92
C GLY A 602 -4.73 20.74 14.84
N ARG A 603 -4.49 21.15 13.59
CA ARG A 603 -4.47 20.26 12.42
C ARG A 603 -3.16 19.48 12.38
N ASP A 604 -3.21 18.21 12.75
CA ASP A 604 -2.14 17.23 12.51
C ASP A 604 -2.41 16.57 11.15
N LEU A 605 -1.42 16.62 10.25
CA LEU A 605 -1.55 16.08 8.89
C LEU A 605 -1.80 14.57 8.83
N ARG A 606 -1.39 13.84 9.87
CA ARG A 606 -1.38 12.38 9.92
C ARG A 606 -2.43 11.80 10.84
N ASN A 607 -3.13 12.60 11.63
CA ASN A 607 -4.08 12.13 12.62
C ASN A 607 -5.19 13.16 12.80
N SER A 608 -6.41 12.73 13.08
CA SER A 608 -7.60 13.56 13.18
C SER A 608 -8.53 13.09 14.29
N VAL A 609 -9.48 13.94 14.70
CA VAL A 609 -10.52 13.54 15.65
C VAL A 609 -11.51 12.58 14.98
N PHE A 610 -11.80 12.82 13.70
CA PHE A 610 -12.80 12.09 12.96
C PHE A 610 -12.52 12.12 11.46
N ALA A 611 -12.77 10.98 10.82
CA ALA A 611 -12.68 10.79 9.38
C ALA A 611 -13.89 9.98 8.90
N THR A 612 -14.50 10.36 7.77
CA THR A 612 -15.52 9.55 7.10
C THR A 612 -15.56 9.83 5.61
N GLY A 613 -15.95 8.83 4.83
CA GLY A 613 -16.16 8.92 3.39
C GLY A 613 -17.38 8.12 2.89
N LYS A 614 -18.18 7.55 3.81
CA LYS A 614 -19.35 6.73 3.49
C LYS A 614 -20.60 7.59 3.30
N LEU A 615 -20.52 8.57 2.42
CA LEU A 615 -21.58 9.54 2.18
C LEU A 615 -21.98 9.53 0.70
N ALA A 616 -23.23 9.87 0.43
CA ALA A 616 -23.77 9.84 -0.92
C ALA A 616 -23.25 11.04 -1.73
N LEU A 617 -22.78 10.79 -2.95
CA LEU A 617 -22.34 11.89 -3.82
C LEU A 617 -23.51 12.81 -4.17
N GLY A 618 -23.27 14.12 -4.12
CA GLY A 618 -24.19 15.14 -4.61
C GLY A 618 -25.32 15.51 -3.64
N ASP A 619 -25.52 14.80 -2.54
CA ASP A 619 -26.39 15.27 -1.47
C ASP A 619 -25.63 16.28 -0.58
N ARG A 620 -26.37 17.11 0.16
CA ARG A 620 -25.79 17.92 1.23
C ARG A 620 -25.48 17.02 2.41
N HIS A 621 -24.24 17.12 2.90
CA HIS A 621 -23.84 16.53 4.17
C HIS A 621 -23.32 17.61 5.13
N ILE A 622 -23.79 17.58 6.38
CA ILE A 622 -23.37 18.49 7.45
C ILE A 622 -22.70 17.68 8.54
N VAL A 623 -21.51 18.09 8.95
CA VAL A 623 -20.86 17.61 10.17
C VAL A 623 -21.00 18.63 11.29
N GLU A 624 -21.35 18.16 12.48
CA GLU A 624 -21.44 18.97 13.69
C GLU A 624 -20.60 18.33 14.80
N VAL A 625 -19.88 19.17 15.55
CA VAL A 625 -19.23 18.77 16.80
C VAL A 625 -20.06 19.18 18.00
N THR A 626 -20.14 18.31 19.00
CA THR A 626 -20.91 18.54 20.22
C THR A 626 -20.07 18.28 21.47
N GLY A 627 -20.50 18.86 22.59
CA GLY A 627 -19.76 18.88 23.85
C GLY A 627 -19.74 20.29 24.44
N THR A 628 -19.42 20.40 25.73
CA THR A 628 -19.31 21.71 26.39
C THR A 628 -18.17 22.48 25.72
N GLU A 629 -18.40 23.70 25.26
CA GLU A 629 -17.39 24.53 24.59
C GLU A 629 -16.72 23.82 23.38
N ALA A 630 -17.47 22.99 22.66
CA ALA A 630 -16.95 22.30 21.47
C ALA A 630 -16.59 23.30 20.37
N MET A 631 -15.49 23.06 19.65
CA MET A 631 -15.04 23.86 18.52
C MET A 631 -14.34 23.00 17.46
N LEU A 632 -14.63 23.27 16.19
CA LEU A 632 -13.88 22.80 15.03
C LEU A 632 -12.63 23.66 14.87
N MET A 633 -11.46 23.02 14.92
CA MET A 633 -10.15 23.65 14.75
C MET A 633 -9.72 23.69 13.29
N ALA A 634 -10.04 22.63 12.54
CA ALA A 634 -9.84 22.56 11.11
C ALA A 634 -10.74 21.47 10.50
N VAL A 635 -10.98 21.58 9.19
CA VAL A 635 -11.70 20.60 8.38
C VAL A 635 -10.98 20.46 7.05
N ASP A 636 -10.60 19.24 6.70
CA ASP A 636 -10.17 18.87 5.36
C ASP A 636 -11.35 18.19 4.66
N SER A 637 -11.97 18.89 3.71
CA SER A 637 -13.06 18.32 2.90
C SER A 637 -12.54 18.00 1.52
N LYS A 638 -12.82 16.78 1.03
CA LYS A 638 -12.39 16.38 -0.32
C LYS A 638 -13.40 16.79 -1.37
N VAL A 639 -12.85 17.26 -2.48
CA VAL A 639 -13.55 17.58 -3.72
C VAL A 639 -13.37 16.43 -4.69
N VAL A 640 -14.48 15.85 -5.14
CA VAL A 640 -14.47 14.73 -6.08
C VAL A 640 -13.87 15.18 -7.42
N PRO A 641 -12.99 14.37 -8.05
CA PRO A 641 -12.40 14.70 -9.34
C PRO A 641 -13.47 14.88 -10.41
N GLY A 642 -13.25 15.82 -11.34
CA GLY A 642 -14.19 16.08 -12.43
C GLY A 642 -15.46 16.83 -12.01
N ARG A 643 -15.57 17.27 -10.74
CA ARG A 643 -16.65 18.14 -10.30
C ARG A 643 -16.54 19.52 -10.94
N GLN A 644 -17.66 20.06 -11.42
CA GLN A 644 -17.80 21.46 -11.83
C GLN A 644 -19.00 22.11 -11.13
N TRP A 645 -18.92 23.42 -10.92
CA TRP A 645 -20.02 24.24 -10.40
C TRP A 645 -20.54 25.19 -11.48
N VAL A 646 -21.86 25.31 -11.60
CA VAL A 646 -22.52 26.27 -12.49
C VAL A 646 -23.58 27.05 -11.72
N GLY A 647 -23.18 28.21 -11.21
CA GLY A 647 -24.09 29.16 -10.55
C GLY A 647 -25.16 29.70 -11.50
N VAL A 648 -26.29 30.15 -10.94
CA VAL A 648 -27.41 30.73 -11.71
C VAL A 648 -27.06 32.02 -12.43
N ASP A 649 -25.95 32.66 -12.10
CA ASP A 649 -25.37 33.82 -12.79
C ASP A 649 -24.65 33.48 -14.10
N SER A 650 -24.37 32.21 -14.36
CA SER A 650 -23.80 31.73 -15.62
C SER A 650 -24.77 31.92 -16.79
N THR A 651 -24.26 32.42 -17.92
CA THR A 651 -25.00 32.57 -19.19
C THR A 651 -25.52 31.26 -19.78
N ARG A 652 -25.03 30.11 -19.28
CA ARG A 652 -25.54 28.78 -19.64
C ARG A 652 -26.98 28.54 -19.18
N TRP A 653 -27.45 29.26 -18.16
CA TRP A 653 -28.83 29.13 -17.68
C TRP A 653 -29.80 29.88 -18.58
N SER A 654 -30.83 29.18 -19.05
CA SER A 654 -32.01 29.74 -19.66
C SER A 654 -33.00 30.17 -18.57
N LEU A 655 -32.85 31.40 -18.08
CA LEU A 655 -33.66 31.98 -17.00
C LEU A 655 -34.96 32.66 -17.45
N GLY A 656 -35.15 32.84 -18.77
CA GLY A 656 -36.22 33.68 -19.30
C GLY A 656 -36.07 35.13 -18.84
N ASN A 657 -37.11 35.68 -18.20
CA ASN A 657 -37.10 37.05 -17.67
C ASN A 657 -36.60 37.15 -16.21
N LEU A 658 -36.27 36.03 -15.56
CA LEU A 658 -35.76 36.02 -14.19
C LEU A 658 -34.32 36.53 -14.17
N LYS A 659 -33.95 37.24 -13.10
CA LYS A 659 -32.60 37.78 -12.90
C LYS A 659 -31.96 37.16 -11.67
N PRO A 660 -30.69 36.73 -11.76
CA PRO A 660 -29.90 36.38 -10.59
C PRO A 660 -29.78 37.57 -9.63
N GLN A 661 -29.80 37.29 -8.33
CA GLN A 661 -29.64 38.27 -7.27
C GLN A 661 -28.59 37.79 -6.26
N ALA A 662 -27.94 38.73 -5.57
CA ALA A 662 -26.99 38.41 -4.52
C ALA A 662 -27.66 37.61 -3.38
N PHE A 663 -26.96 36.59 -2.88
CA PHE A 663 -27.32 35.79 -1.73
C PHE A 663 -26.21 35.86 -0.70
N ARG A 664 -26.56 36.23 0.53
CA ARG A 664 -25.63 36.24 1.66
C ARG A 664 -25.82 34.97 2.47
N SER A 665 -24.87 34.05 2.30
CA SER A 665 -24.81 32.80 3.04
C SER A 665 -24.48 32.99 4.51
N GLU A 666 -25.14 32.23 5.39
CA GLU A 666 -24.75 32.06 6.79
C GLU A 666 -23.72 30.94 7.00
N TRP A 667 -23.39 30.20 5.94
CA TRP A 667 -22.53 29.02 5.93
C TRP A 667 -21.27 29.21 5.07
N GLY A 668 -20.91 30.45 4.75
CA GLY A 668 -19.70 30.77 3.99
C GLY A 668 -19.79 30.48 2.48
N ALA A 669 -21.01 30.47 1.94
CA ALA A 669 -21.35 30.28 0.52
C ALA A 669 -20.86 28.95 -0.09
N PRO A 670 -21.24 27.79 0.50
CA PRO A 670 -20.79 26.49 0.02
C PRO A 670 -21.24 26.19 -1.41
N TYR A 671 -22.38 26.76 -1.82
CA TYR A 671 -22.99 26.57 -3.14
C TYR A 671 -23.17 27.90 -3.86
N GLY A 672 -22.20 28.81 -3.70
CA GLY A 672 -22.19 30.12 -4.35
C GLY A 672 -22.93 31.23 -3.60
N SER A 673 -22.83 32.45 -4.14
CA SER A 673 -23.31 33.70 -3.51
C SER A 673 -24.41 34.39 -4.32
N THR A 674 -25.04 33.68 -5.25
CA THR A 674 -26.12 34.18 -6.09
C THR A 674 -27.27 33.20 -6.10
N GLN A 675 -28.49 33.70 -6.17
CA GLN A 675 -29.69 32.90 -6.29
C GLN A 675 -30.64 33.47 -7.35
N VAL A 676 -31.57 32.65 -7.82
CA VAL A 676 -32.73 33.08 -8.60
C VAL A 676 -33.98 32.48 -7.96
N THR A 677 -35.02 33.30 -7.78
CA THR A 677 -36.31 32.81 -7.27
C THR A 677 -37.21 32.43 -8.42
N ILE A 678 -37.52 31.15 -8.52
CA ILE A 678 -38.44 30.58 -9.52
C ILE A 678 -39.86 30.64 -8.94
N PRO A 679 -40.78 31.40 -9.55
CA PRO A 679 -42.18 31.40 -9.14
C PRO A 679 -42.87 30.05 -9.37
N ALA A 680 -43.90 29.75 -8.59
CA ALA A 680 -44.73 28.56 -8.79
C ALA A 680 -45.26 28.49 -10.25
N GLY A 681 -45.19 27.29 -10.84
CA GLY A 681 -45.53 27.02 -12.24
C GLY A 681 -44.46 27.40 -13.27
N GLN A 682 -43.38 28.09 -12.87
CA GLN A 682 -42.29 28.45 -13.79
C GLN A 682 -41.13 27.45 -13.72
N SER A 683 -40.30 27.47 -14.77
CA SER A 683 -39.11 26.62 -14.85
C SER A 683 -37.95 27.35 -15.52
N VAL A 684 -36.74 27.00 -15.11
CA VAL A 684 -35.48 27.38 -15.77
C VAL A 684 -34.78 26.13 -16.29
N ALA A 685 -33.84 26.27 -17.21
CA ALA A 685 -33.11 25.14 -17.76
C ALA A 685 -31.63 25.44 -17.99
N ILE A 686 -30.82 24.41 -18.04
CA ILE A 686 -29.39 24.48 -18.37
C ILE A 686 -28.98 23.24 -19.16
N GLU A 687 -28.01 23.39 -20.08
CA GLU A 687 -27.30 22.26 -20.67
C GLU A 687 -25.95 22.07 -19.99
N VAL A 688 -25.68 20.84 -19.54
CA VAL A 688 -24.49 20.48 -18.77
C VAL A 688 -23.97 19.10 -19.15
N VAL A 689 -22.68 18.90 -18.97
CA VAL A 689 -22.00 17.62 -19.23
C VAL A 689 -21.71 16.91 -17.91
N GLY A 690 -21.96 15.60 -17.86
CA GLY A 690 -21.61 14.78 -16.69
C GLY A 690 -22.26 13.41 -16.70
N THR A 691 -21.94 12.61 -15.68
CA THR A 691 -22.57 11.34 -15.32
C THR A 691 -23.48 11.46 -14.10
N ASP A 692 -23.28 12.49 -13.30
CA ASP A 692 -24.05 12.76 -12.10
C ASP A 692 -24.23 14.28 -11.98
N PHE A 693 -25.37 14.68 -11.40
CA PHE A 693 -25.66 16.08 -11.14
C PHE A 693 -26.12 16.28 -9.70
N SER A 694 -26.01 17.51 -9.21
CA SER A 694 -26.63 17.90 -7.95
C SER A 694 -27.16 19.33 -8.06
N VAL A 695 -28.46 19.49 -7.84
CA VAL A 695 -29.11 20.81 -7.90
C VAL A 695 -29.07 21.45 -6.53
N ALA A 696 -28.46 22.63 -6.44
CA ALA A 696 -28.31 23.39 -5.21
C ALA A 696 -29.38 24.47 -5.10
N TYR A 697 -30.02 24.55 -3.94
CA TYR A 697 -31.15 25.44 -3.66
C TYR A 697 -31.11 25.91 -2.20
N LEU A 698 -31.98 26.84 -1.83
CA LEU A 698 -32.12 27.36 -0.48
C LEU A 698 -33.45 26.88 0.12
N ASP A 699 -33.40 26.19 1.25
CA ASP A 699 -34.60 25.88 2.03
C ASP A 699 -35.18 27.18 2.61
N GLN A 700 -36.52 27.33 2.61
CA GLN A 700 -37.25 28.48 3.15
C GLN A 700 -38.53 28.03 3.87
N PRO A 701 -38.98 28.70 4.95
CA PRO A 701 -40.20 28.32 5.68
C PRO A 701 -41.45 28.17 4.80
N ASN A 702 -41.57 29.03 3.78
CA ASN A 702 -42.68 29.04 2.82
C ASN A 702 -42.22 28.60 1.42
N GLY A 703 -41.19 27.76 1.34
CA GLY A 703 -40.69 27.19 0.08
C GLY A 703 -41.70 26.23 -0.55
N GLY A 704 -41.73 26.20 -1.88
CA GLY A 704 -42.50 25.21 -2.64
C GLY A 704 -41.78 23.87 -2.79
N SER A 705 -42.15 23.13 -3.83
CA SER A 705 -41.45 21.91 -4.27
C SER A 705 -40.59 22.21 -5.49
N LEU A 706 -39.33 21.75 -5.46
CA LEU A 706 -38.41 21.74 -6.59
C LEU A 706 -38.56 20.42 -7.35
N GLU A 707 -38.95 20.50 -8.62
CA GLU A 707 -38.95 19.36 -9.54
C GLU A 707 -37.81 19.50 -10.54
N VAL A 708 -37.10 18.40 -10.80
CA VAL A 708 -36.02 18.38 -11.80
C VAL A 708 -36.26 17.29 -12.82
N ASP A 709 -36.22 17.68 -14.08
CA ASP A 709 -36.19 16.78 -15.23
C ASP A 709 -34.78 16.75 -15.84
N ILE A 710 -34.32 15.58 -16.26
CA ILE A 710 -33.14 15.39 -17.10
C ILE A 710 -33.62 14.83 -18.44
N ASP A 711 -33.34 15.53 -19.53
CA ASP A 711 -33.72 15.14 -20.90
C ASP A 711 -35.22 14.82 -21.03
N GLY A 712 -36.06 15.59 -20.32
CA GLY A 712 -37.51 15.43 -20.32
C GLY A 712 -38.05 14.32 -19.42
N GLN A 713 -37.18 13.59 -18.71
CA GLN A 713 -37.60 12.61 -17.71
C GLN A 713 -37.49 13.21 -16.32
N LYS A 714 -38.59 13.16 -15.55
CA LYS A 714 -38.59 13.59 -14.15
C LYS A 714 -37.69 12.70 -13.30
N ARG A 715 -36.72 13.30 -12.61
CA ARG A 715 -35.71 12.59 -11.79
C ARG A 715 -35.82 12.94 -10.30
N LEU A 716 -36.32 14.12 -9.96
CA LEU A 716 -36.43 14.58 -8.57
C LEU A 716 -37.71 15.37 -8.33
N ALA A 717 -38.29 15.19 -7.16
CA ALA A 717 -39.25 16.09 -6.54
C ALA A 717 -38.84 16.27 -5.07
N GLN A 718 -38.50 17.50 -4.69
CA GLN A 718 -37.89 17.81 -3.39
C GLN A 718 -38.60 19.01 -2.76
N PRO A 719 -39.24 18.86 -1.58
CA PRO A 719 -39.72 20.01 -0.83
C PRO A 719 -38.55 20.90 -0.42
N THR A 720 -38.75 22.22 -0.51
CA THR A 720 -37.75 23.25 -0.17
C THR A 720 -38.12 24.03 1.10
N ASN A 721 -38.95 23.42 1.94
CA ASN A 721 -39.40 23.95 3.21
C ASN A 721 -39.14 22.99 4.37
N VAL A 722 -38.16 22.10 4.23
CA VAL A 722 -37.76 21.16 5.27
C VAL A 722 -36.53 21.75 5.96
N PRO A 723 -36.64 22.17 7.24
CA PRO A 723 -35.47 22.66 7.96
C PRO A 723 -34.52 21.52 8.30
N PHE A 724 -33.24 21.86 8.46
CA PHE A 724 -32.26 21.04 9.17
C PHE A 724 -32.35 21.33 10.67
N GLU A 725 -32.53 20.30 11.49
CA GLU A 725 -32.48 20.42 12.96
C GLU A 725 -31.02 20.27 13.42
N ASP A 726 -30.44 21.32 13.98
CA ASP A 726 -29.06 21.30 14.48
C ASP A 726 -28.92 20.57 15.82
N ALA A 727 -27.69 20.37 16.27
CA ALA A 727 -27.40 19.70 17.54
C ALA A 727 -28.01 20.38 18.79
N ALA A 728 -28.40 21.65 18.69
CA ALA A 728 -29.06 22.41 19.76
C ALA A 728 -30.60 22.40 19.64
N GLY A 729 -31.16 21.71 18.64
CA GLY A 729 -32.59 21.61 18.38
C GLY A 729 -33.17 22.78 17.61
N ASN A 730 -32.35 23.65 17.00
CA ASN A 730 -32.84 24.75 16.18
C ASN A 730 -33.16 24.27 14.77
N ASN A 731 -34.30 24.73 14.24
CA ASN A 731 -34.68 24.50 12.85
C ASN A 731 -34.04 25.55 11.94
N LEU A 732 -33.23 25.09 10.98
CA LEU A 732 -32.46 25.92 10.07
C LEU A 732 -32.90 25.73 8.63
N PHE A 733 -33.36 26.82 8.01
CA PHE A 733 -33.67 26.89 6.59
C PHE A 733 -32.46 27.47 5.87
N MET A 734 -31.71 26.61 5.19
CA MET A 734 -30.33 26.87 4.79
C MET A 734 -30.04 26.32 3.39
N GLU A 735 -28.85 26.59 2.88
CA GLU A 735 -28.41 26.03 1.60
C GLU A 735 -28.45 24.50 1.64
N ASN A 736 -28.89 23.95 0.53
CA ASN A 736 -29.08 22.53 0.35
C ASN A 736 -28.76 22.13 -1.09
N ARG A 737 -28.52 20.85 -1.30
CA ARG A 737 -28.35 20.28 -2.63
C ARG A 737 -28.82 18.83 -2.63
N LYS A 738 -29.32 18.38 -3.78
CA LYS A 738 -29.83 17.03 -3.93
C LYS A 738 -29.28 16.35 -5.16
N ALA A 739 -28.82 15.12 -4.98
CA ALA A 739 -28.21 14.31 -6.02
C ALA A 739 -29.21 13.86 -7.08
N LEU A 740 -28.72 13.77 -8.31
CA LEU A 740 -29.35 13.21 -9.50
C LEU A 740 -28.35 12.24 -10.14
N PRO A 741 -28.11 11.06 -9.53
CA PRO A 741 -26.98 10.22 -9.88
C PRO A 741 -27.25 9.36 -11.13
N ARG A 742 -26.17 8.74 -11.64
CA ARG A 742 -26.17 7.64 -12.61
C ARG A 742 -26.98 7.96 -13.88
N VAL A 743 -26.53 8.96 -14.62
CA VAL A 743 -26.86 9.12 -16.04
C VAL A 743 -25.67 8.72 -16.90
N PRO A 744 -25.87 8.20 -18.13
CA PRO A 744 -24.76 7.93 -19.04
C PRO A 744 -23.98 9.21 -19.33
N PHE A 745 -22.67 9.14 -19.53
CA PHE A 745 -21.89 10.35 -19.79
C PHE A 745 -22.31 11.04 -21.11
N GLY A 746 -22.70 12.30 -21.02
CA GLY A 746 -23.03 13.11 -22.19
C GLY A 746 -23.47 14.52 -21.85
N LEU A 747 -24.03 15.21 -22.85
CA LEU A 747 -24.64 16.53 -22.74
C LEU A 747 -26.13 16.40 -22.40
N HIS A 748 -26.50 16.80 -21.20
CA HIS A 748 -27.85 16.68 -20.66
C HIS A 748 -28.53 18.04 -20.55
N ARG A 749 -29.83 18.08 -20.81
CA ARG A 749 -30.68 19.24 -20.53
C ARG A 749 -31.36 19.03 -19.19
N LEU A 750 -30.97 19.82 -18.21
CA LEU A 750 -31.60 19.86 -16.88
C LEU A 750 -32.66 20.96 -16.89
N ARG A 751 -33.88 20.63 -16.47
CA ARG A 751 -34.97 21.59 -16.27
C ARG A 751 -35.40 21.58 -14.81
N VAL A 752 -35.37 22.74 -14.16
CA VAL A 752 -35.79 22.92 -12.76
C VAL A 752 -37.09 23.69 -12.73
N ARG A 753 -38.12 23.17 -12.07
CA ARG A 753 -39.47 23.75 -11.96
C ARG A 753 -39.86 23.93 -10.50
N ALA A 754 -40.57 25.01 -10.21
CA ALA A 754 -41.26 25.19 -8.92
C ALA A 754 -42.75 24.89 -9.10
N THR A 755 -43.37 24.04 -8.27
CA THR A 755 -44.80 23.66 -8.42
C THR A 755 -45.69 24.28 -7.36
N ASP A 756 -45.45 23.97 -6.09
CA ASP A 756 -46.38 24.25 -4.97
C ASP A 756 -46.02 25.51 -4.17
N GLY A 757 -45.20 26.37 -4.75
CA GLY A 757 -44.66 27.57 -4.11
C GLY A 757 -43.42 28.06 -4.86
N ARG A 758 -42.80 29.13 -4.37
CA ARG A 758 -41.55 29.64 -4.96
C ARG A 758 -40.36 28.77 -4.52
N VAL A 759 -39.35 28.66 -5.37
CA VAL A 759 -38.09 27.97 -5.06
C VAL A 759 -36.92 28.92 -5.30
N ALA A 760 -35.98 28.98 -4.36
CA ALA A 760 -34.73 29.72 -4.52
C ALA A 760 -33.64 28.77 -5.00
N LEU A 761 -33.24 28.89 -6.27
CA LEU A 761 -32.20 28.08 -6.90
C LEU A 761 -30.85 28.79 -6.82
N LEU A 762 -29.79 28.05 -6.47
CA LEU A 762 -28.41 28.55 -6.39
C LEU A 762 -27.58 28.16 -7.62
N GLY A 763 -27.78 26.95 -8.14
CA GLY A 763 -27.07 26.45 -9.31
C GLY A 763 -27.06 24.93 -9.38
N VAL A 764 -26.09 24.38 -10.12
CA VAL A 764 -25.92 22.94 -10.29
C VAL A 764 -24.45 22.54 -10.21
N PHE A 765 -24.17 21.43 -9.54
CA PHE A 765 -22.92 20.70 -9.66
C PHE A 765 -23.05 19.62 -10.73
N THR A 766 -22.01 19.47 -11.53
CA THR A 766 -21.87 18.36 -12.49
C THR A 766 -20.65 17.55 -12.10
N TYR A 767 -20.71 16.24 -12.32
CA TYR A 767 -19.60 15.33 -12.03
C TYR A 767 -19.35 14.46 -13.26
N ASP A 768 -18.08 14.20 -13.57
CA ASP A 768 -17.67 13.09 -14.44
C ASP A 768 -17.04 12.01 -13.57
N THR A 769 -17.83 11.01 -13.18
CA THR A 769 -17.43 9.97 -12.24
C THR A 769 -16.83 8.75 -12.93
N ARG A 770 -16.73 8.74 -14.27
CA ARG A 770 -16.18 7.61 -15.02
C ARG A 770 -14.78 7.24 -14.53
N SER A 771 -14.53 5.95 -14.47
CA SER A 771 -13.22 5.37 -14.17
C SER A 771 -12.55 4.98 -15.49
N ASN A 772 -11.26 5.31 -15.64
CA ASN A 772 -10.46 5.12 -16.84
C ASN A 772 -11.05 5.69 -18.17
N ARG A 773 -10.67 6.92 -18.52
CA ARG A 773 -11.04 7.53 -19.82
C ARG A 773 -10.33 6.90 -21.03
N SER A 774 -9.36 6.01 -20.86
CA SER A 774 -8.64 5.41 -22.01
C SER A 774 -9.53 4.53 -22.89
N ASN A 775 -10.65 4.05 -22.35
CA ASN A 775 -11.61 3.20 -23.06
C ASN A 775 -12.89 3.97 -23.44
N GLU A 776 -12.89 5.29 -23.34
CA GLU A 776 -14.04 6.10 -23.74
C GLU A 776 -14.26 6.02 -25.25
N ARG A 777 -15.53 6.02 -25.67
CA ARG A 777 -15.86 6.00 -27.08
C ARG A 777 -15.56 7.38 -27.67
N ARG A 778 -14.52 7.42 -28.49
CA ARG A 778 -14.04 8.63 -29.17
C ARG A 778 -14.13 8.46 -30.68
N VAL A 779 -14.78 9.41 -31.35
CA VAL A 779 -14.84 9.49 -32.82
C VAL A 779 -14.20 10.81 -33.25
N THR A 780 -13.23 10.75 -34.15
CA THR A 780 -12.54 11.94 -34.67
C THR A 780 -12.54 11.95 -36.19
N GLY A 781 -12.57 13.13 -36.78
CA GLY A 781 -12.57 13.27 -38.24
C GLY A 781 -12.61 14.73 -38.68
N PHE A 782 -12.87 14.93 -39.96
CA PHE A 782 -13.11 16.25 -40.57
C PHE A 782 -14.51 16.29 -41.18
N ALA A 783 -15.14 17.46 -41.19
CA ALA A 783 -16.44 17.67 -41.79
C ALA A 783 -16.57 19.08 -42.37
N ASN A 784 -17.41 19.24 -43.39
CA ASN A 784 -17.85 20.54 -43.89
C ASN A 784 -19.16 20.95 -43.22
N PRO A 785 -19.47 22.27 -43.16
CA PRO A 785 -20.80 22.72 -42.79
C PRO A 785 -21.87 22.08 -43.69
N GLY A 786 -22.90 21.50 -43.08
CA GLY A 786 -23.95 20.74 -43.79
C GLY A 786 -23.75 19.22 -43.79
N ASP A 787 -22.57 18.71 -43.42
CA ASP A 787 -22.35 17.27 -43.29
C ASP A 787 -23.09 16.70 -42.06
N THR A 788 -23.55 15.46 -42.17
CA THR A 788 -24.15 14.70 -41.07
C THR A 788 -23.28 13.49 -40.73
N LEU A 789 -22.90 13.36 -39.46
CA LEU A 789 -22.26 12.15 -38.94
C LEU A 789 -23.31 11.24 -38.31
N THR A 790 -23.38 9.99 -38.77
CA THR A 790 -24.25 8.95 -38.20
C THR A 790 -23.42 8.03 -37.30
N LEU A 791 -23.92 7.77 -36.09
CA LEU A 791 -23.22 7.06 -35.03
C LEU A 791 -23.87 5.67 -34.84
N SER A 792 -23.10 4.60 -35.07
CA SER A 792 -23.55 3.21 -34.86
C SER A 792 -22.46 2.41 -34.14
N PRO A 793 -22.73 1.81 -32.96
CA PRO A 793 -24.00 1.88 -32.21
C PRO A 793 -24.35 3.32 -31.77
N ALA A 794 -25.57 3.56 -31.31
CA ALA A 794 -25.93 4.86 -30.71
C ALA A 794 -25.08 5.12 -29.44
N PHE A 795 -24.83 6.39 -29.11
CA PHE A 795 -24.36 6.74 -27.76
C PHE A 795 -25.51 6.62 -26.75
N ALA A 796 -25.19 6.33 -25.50
CA ALA A 796 -26.16 6.19 -24.41
C ALA A 796 -26.80 7.54 -24.00
N ALA A 797 -26.09 8.65 -24.22
CA ALA A 797 -26.57 10.03 -24.08
C ALA A 797 -26.13 10.89 -25.27
N ARG A 798 -26.62 12.14 -25.39
CA ARG A 798 -26.13 13.05 -26.43
C ARG A 798 -24.62 13.24 -26.22
N PRO A 799 -23.76 12.92 -27.20
CA PRO A 799 -22.32 13.01 -26.99
C PRO A 799 -21.85 14.47 -26.90
N VAL A 800 -20.68 14.67 -26.32
CA VAL A 800 -19.97 15.95 -26.34
C VAL A 800 -19.24 16.07 -27.69
N VAL A 801 -19.50 17.15 -28.42
CA VAL A 801 -18.87 17.41 -29.73
C VAL A 801 -17.97 18.63 -29.61
N LEU A 802 -16.68 18.42 -29.79
CA LEU A 802 -15.67 19.48 -29.88
C LEU A 802 -15.35 19.69 -31.35
N CYS A 803 -15.54 20.91 -31.85
CA CYS A 803 -15.16 21.29 -33.21
C CYS A 803 -13.93 22.21 -33.17
N THR A 804 -13.13 22.14 -34.23
CA THR A 804 -11.95 22.98 -34.46
C THR A 804 -12.11 23.78 -35.74
N ASP A 805 -11.28 24.81 -35.92
CA ASP A 805 -11.32 25.74 -37.06
C ASP A 805 -12.68 26.42 -37.23
N ALA A 806 -13.23 26.40 -38.45
CA ALA A 806 -14.48 27.06 -38.81
C ALA A 806 -15.72 26.18 -38.64
N LEU A 807 -15.54 24.92 -38.20
CA LEU A 807 -16.61 23.94 -38.01
C LEU A 807 -17.33 24.19 -36.67
N GLN A 808 -18.64 23.96 -36.64
CA GLN A 808 -19.46 24.05 -35.44
C GLN A 808 -20.43 22.87 -35.37
N ALA A 809 -20.85 22.52 -34.15
CA ALA A 809 -21.98 21.65 -33.90
C ALA A 809 -22.80 22.27 -32.76
N LEU A 810 -24.04 22.66 -33.04
CA LEU A 810 -24.90 23.23 -32.01
C LEU A 810 -25.49 22.10 -31.15
N PRO A 811 -25.68 22.30 -29.83
CA PRO A 811 -26.30 21.28 -28.96
C PRO A 811 -27.66 20.74 -29.44
N THR A 812 -28.43 21.55 -30.17
CA THR A 812 -29.73 21.18 -30.76
C THR A 812 -29.59 20.23 -31.95
N ASP A 813 -28.41 20.20 -32.56
CA ASP A 813 -28.09 19.46 -33.78
C ASP A 813 -27.37 18.13 -33.46
N VAL A 814 -27.25 17.80 -32.17
CA VAL A 814 -26.61 16.60 -31.65
C VAL A 814 -27.64 15.70 -30.99
N THR A 815 -27.74 14.46 -31.48
CA THR A 815 -28.55 13.39 -30.89
C THR A 815 -27.67 12.21 -30.50
N THR A 816 -28.27 11.14 -29.94
CA THR A 816 -27.55 9.90 -29.63
C THR A 816 -27.08 9.14 -30.88
N THR A 817 -27.64 9.43 -32.05
CA THR A 817 -27.38 8.70 -33.30
C THR A 817 -26.85 9.58 -34.43
N THR A 818 -26.97 10.90 -34.33
CA THR A 818 -26.59 11.83 -35.40
C THR A 818 -25.99 13.12 -34.86
N ILE A 819 -25.04 13.68 -35.61
CA ILE A 819 -24.50 15.03 -35.42
C ILE A 819 -24.58 15.75 -36.75
N GLN A 820 -25.28 16.88 -36.78
CA GLN A 820 -25.31 17.76 -37.93
C GLN A 820 -24.30 18.90 -37.74
N PHE A 821 -23.36 19.04 -38.66
CA PHE A 821 -22.34 20.08 -38.59
C PHE A 821 -22.80 21.37 -39.28
N SER A 822 -22.37 22.49 -38.72
CA SER A 822 -22.57 23.86 -39.20
C SER A 822 -21.23 24.62 -39.16
N GLY A 823 -21.27 25.95 -39.20
CA GLY A 823 -20.07 26.79 -39.22
C GLY A 823 -19.82 27.45 -40.57
N THR A 824 -18.60 27.97 -40.78
CA THR A 824 -18.24 28.79 -41.95
C THR A 824 -17.22 28.14 -42.88
N GLY A 825 -16.70 26.95 -42.54
CA GLY A 825 -15.74 26.22 -43.36
C GLY A 825 -15.40 24.85 -42.77
N LEU A 826 -14.56 24.11 -43.51
CA LEU A 826 -14.01 22.81 -43.08
C LEU A 826 -13.32 22.93 -41.72
N GLY A 827 -13.44 21.89 -40.91
CA GLY A 827 -12.67 21.76 -39.66
C GLY A 827 -12.67 20.33 -39.15
N GLY A 828 -11.88 20.10 -38.09
CA GLY A 828 -11.85 18.82 -37.38
C GLY A 828 -12.94 18.75 -36.30
N TYR A 829 -13.39 17.54 -36.00
CA TYR A 829 -14.28 17.26 -34.88
C TYR A 829 -13.76 16.12 -34.00
N GLU A 830 -14.17 16.15 -32.74
CA GLU A 830 -14.01 15.10 -31.76
C GLU A 830 -15.33 14.89 -31.01
N VAL A 831 -15.85 13.67 -31.06
CA VAL A 831 -17.08 13.24 -30.39
C VAL A 831 -16.71 12.31 -29.26
N VAL A 832 -17.14 12.63 -28.04
CA VAL A 832 -16.88 11.85 -26.83
C VAL A 832 -18.19 11.53 -26.12
N GLY A 833 -18.36 10.27 -25.72
CA GLY A 833 -19.56 9.80 -25.02
C GLY A 833 -19.42 8.36 -24.54
N GLU A 834 -20.49 7.83 -23.97
CA GLU A 834 -20.65 6.41 -23.64
C GLU A 834 -21.40 5.62 -24.72
#